data_AF-A0A1I6GJN5-F1
#
_entry.id   AF-A0A1I6GJN5-F1
#
_cell.length_a   1.000
_cell.length_b   1.000
_cell.length_c   1.000
_cell.angle_alpha   90.00
_cell.angle_beta   90.00
_cell.angle_gamma   90.00
#
_symmetry.space_group_name_H-M   'P 1'
#
loop_
_entity.id
_entity.type
_entity.pdbx_description
1 polymer ?
#
loop_
_entity_poly.entity_id
_entity_poly.type
_entity_poly.pdbx_seq_one_letter_code
_entity_poly.pdbx_strand_id
1 'polypeptide(L)'
;MRLSLGLLLSSTLLLAAGCGSGEDAVEGARNEPNDFGNSKNPANDFSSGSTGDSNNTSGLARNEVRITMEVPSGVTTEGTPTRRNLRIVRPDRVSVYVTNTALQNLGEPAITTRTDDQGFTVIEFTNGLPLGPNVVIEASFGNTVMRALAADADRDVKVNPFSEYLVRNTLARYTSTEFQGILDCVNDAGGELCLNKYVWSTLADQVHDFEIEIPSNLGLSGALDLLEARGDFARYVSAMADYALLDENSSGKISASSADYNSVFLGIELGQTFLEPSISGSGQWGIRTAQEEVLADANGTGYVYPALTLTSFDAFGINVTSLANDIPYDREALIHEQGNNFYLRGSERWERNTHSSSPGAATLLSDTRLLAGRALFQSITGRGSSTIIGWTRNPYYLDAFTSVPPDNTTGPDRVISGYFTAGKAIELEPVGERLERLSTLEDHYLSVLEINLLREDGFNADILDNRDYNVVYLSSRFSEDATPLAVESGFGTWQIDWQTDSGNVVQAQAVTTVQRDSSGSVTSDNTGTRTQPWTLSSRTARLSNGNRDIGRLNLDISTPSGDLEQPDLGVGASTPDGSLLAFNLDDSGFGDGLLIAGEQTSNSAPTSGQFRLQGVALGLAPDANRLRHFDNALLRIDSGTQATLSSVTLNSTHDVANQTVTTPKLVEQSDVSLTYNGTLGGGQVRFTSGPLTMEGFYTASQDQFYLRYRTTDGDEEQIGLVLATRLP
;
A
#
# COMPACT_ATOMS: atom_id res chain seq x y z
N MET A 1 -45.97 -18.12 5.14
CA MET A 1 -45.90 -17.26 3.94
C MET A 1 -44.50 -17.43 3.38
N ARG A 2 -44.36 -18.08 2.21
CA ARG A 2 -43.06 -18.42 1.60
C ARG A 2 -42.47 -17.16 0.99
N LEU A 3 -41.43 -16.60 1.61
CA LEU A 3 -40.59 -15.56 1.02
C LEU A 3 -39.51 -16.27 0.20
N SER A 4 -39.59 -16.13 -1.12
CA SER A 4 -38.66 -16.68 -2.08
C SER A 4 -37.29 -15.99 -1.97
N LEU A 5 -36.25 -16.81 -1.79
CA LEU A 5 -34.83 -16.46 -1.59
C LEU A 5 -34.20 -15.62 -2.73
N GLY A 6 -34.92 -15.43 -3.85
CA GLY A 6 -34.47 -14.62 -4.98
C GLY A 6 -34.36 -13.12 -4.70
N LEU A 7 -34.94 -12.61 -3.61
CA LEU A 7 -34.84 -11.17 -3.25
C LEU A 7 -33.57 -10.81 -2.45
N LEU A 8 -32.88 -11.78 -1.85
CA LEU A 8 -31.72 -11.55 -0.97
C LEU A 8 -30.37 -11.55 -1.72
N LEU A 9 -30.26 -12.21 -2.87
CA LEU A 9 -29.09 -12.08 -3.74
C LEU A 9 -29.14 -10.84 -4.64
N SER A 10 -30.33 -10.26 -4.85
CA SER A 10 -30.46 -8.98 -5.55
C SER A 10 -30.09 -7.80 -4.65
N SER A 11 -30.14 -7.94 -3.32
CA SER A 11 -29.86 -6.83 -2.39
C SER A 11 -28.36 -6.58 -2.16
N THR A 12 -27.49 -7.58 -2.33
CA THR A 12 -26.03 -7.38 -2.25
C THR A 12 -25.42 -6.81 -3.54
N LEU A 13 -26.08 -6.97 -4.69
CA LEU A 13 -25.69 -6.32 -5.95
C LEU A 13 -26.33 -4.93 -6.15
N LEU A 14 -27.43 -4.63 -5.46
CA LEU A 14 -28.10 -3.31 -5.51
C LEU A 14 -27.62 -2.32 -4.44
N LEU A 15 -26.87 -2.77 -3.42
CA LEU A 15 -26.29 -1.88 -2.39
C LEU A 15 -24.94 -1.26 -2.80
N ALA A 16 -24.37 -1.66 -3.94
CA ALA A 16 -23.28 -0.95 -4.61
C ALA A 16 -23.78 0.07 -5.66
N ALA A 17 -25.10 0.21 -5.84
CA ALA A 17 -25.71 1.02 -6.90
C ALA A 17 -26.46 2.26 -6.37
N GLY A 18 -26.15 2.73 -5.17
CA GLY A 18 -26.73 3.96 -4.66
C GLY A 18 -26.03 4.44 -3.41
N CYS A 19 -24.94 5.18 -3.58
CA CYS A 19 -24.41 6.22 -2.68
C CYS A 19 -23.09 6.78 -3.26
N GLY A 20 -23.05 8.07 -3.59
CA GLY A 20 -21.82 8.89 -3.74
C GLY A 20 -21.04 8.69 -5.04
N SER A 21 -20.74 9.78 -5.76
CA SER A 21 -20.21 9.79 -7.12
C SER A 21 -18.75 9.29 -7.25
N GLY A 22 -18.59 7.97 -7.39
CA GLY A 22 -17.48 7.28 -8.04
C GLY A 22 -17.89 6.68 -9.39
N GLU A 23 -18.86 7.30 -10.07
CA GLU A 23 -19.68 6.65 -11.09
C GLU A 23 -18.96 6.33 -12.42
N ASP A 24 -17.79 6.93 -12.73
CA ASP A 24 -17.08 6.61 -13.98
C ASP A 24 -15.93 5.59 -13.85
N ALA A 25 -15.47 5.29 -12.62
CA ALA A 25 -14.54 4.18 -12.39
C ALA A 25 -15.27 2.83 -12.47
N VAL A 26 -16.54 2.78 -12.04
CA VAL A 26 -17.36 1.55 -12.06
C VAL A 26 -18.08 1.36 -13.40
N GLU A 27 -18.43 2.43 -14.13
CA GLU A 27 -19.08 2.32 -15.45
C GLU A 27 -18.07 2.15 -16.60
N GLY A 28 -16.85 2.72 -16.49
CA GLY A 28 -15.72 2.36 -17.35
C GLY A 28 -15.25 0.91 -17.14
N ALA A 29 -15.17 0.47 -15.88
CA ALA A 29 -14.91 -0.94 -15.54
C ALA A 29 -16.03 -1.91 -15.96
N ARG A 30 -17.23 -1.42 -16.30
CA ARG A 30 -18.34 -2.21 -16.86
C ARG A 30 -18.22 -2.46 -18.36
N ASN A 31 -17.55 -1.59 -19.11
CA ASN A 31 -17.47 -1.64 -20.58
C ASN A 31 -16.13 -2.12 -21.12
N GLU A 32 -15.05 -2.02 -20.34
CA GLU A 32 -13.92 -2.94 -20.47
C GLU A 32 -14.43 -4.36 -20.11
N PRO A 33 -14.11 -5.42 -20.86
CA PRO A 33 -14.37 -6.78 -20.40
C PRO A 33 -13.42 -7.08 -19.22
N ASN A 34 -13.72 -6.51 -18.06
CA ASN A 34 -13.36 -7.07 -16.78
C ASN A 34 -14.19 -8.34 -16.63
N ASP A 35 -13.64 -9.42 -17.18
CA ASP A 35 -14.12 -10.77 -16.96
C ASP A 35 -13.93 -11.09 -15.48
N PHE A 36 -14.89 -10.68 -14.65
CA PHE A 36 -15.12 -11.25 -13.33
C PHE A 36 -15.70 -12.65 -13.50
N GLY A 37 -14.95 -13.50 -14.21
CA GLY A 37 -15.22 -14.91 -14.29
C GLY A 37 -15.15 -15.51 -12.89
N ASN A 38 -15.96 -16.52 -12.62
CA ASN A 38 -15.80 -17.34 -11.43
C ASN A 38 -14.39 -17.97 -11.47
N SER A 39 -13.43 -17.36 -10.78
CA SER A 39 -12.03 -17.78 -10.77
C SER A 39 -11.90 -19.12 -10.05
N LYS A 40 -12.15 -20.22 -10.75
CA LYS A 40 -11.67 -21.53 -10.33
C LYS A 40 -10.18 -21.54 -10.59
N ASN A 41 -9.38 -21.97 -9.62
CA ASN A 41 -7.93 -22.18 -9.77
C ASN A 41 -7.64 -23.02 -11.02
N PRO A 42 -6.77 -22.55 -11.93
CA PRO A 42 -5.60 -23.34 -12.26
C PRO A 42 -4.35 -22.64 -11.75
N ALA A 43 -3.44 -23.47 -11.24
CA ALA A 43 -2.04 -23.24 -10.89
C ALA A 43 -1.28 -22.04 -11.49
N ASN A 44 -1.67 -21.60 -12.68
CA ASN A 44 -0.95 -20.71 -13.56
C ASN A 44 -1.80 -19.61 -14.22
N ASP A 45 -3.10 -19.51 -13.92
CA ASP A 45 -3.96 -18.49 -14.55
C ASP A 45 -3.70 -17.09 -13.95
N PHE A 46 -4.11 -16.07 -14.71
CA PHE A 46 -3.98 -14.67 -14.35
C PHE A 46 -5.26 -13.91 -14.74
N SER A 47 -5.80 -13.10 -13.83
CA SER A 47 -6.99 -12.29 -14.08
C SER A 47 -6.93 -10.96 -13.36
N SER A 48 -7.31 -9.88 -14.04
CA SER A 48 -7.54 -8.60 -13.38
C SER A 48 -8.67 -8.73 -12.36
N GLY A 49 -8.54 -8.07 -11.21
CA GLY A 49 -9.54 -8.14 -10.13
C GLY A 49 -9.44 -9.35 -9.19
N SER A 50 -8.48 -10.25 -9.40
CA SER A 50 -8.02 -11.17 -8.34
C SER A 50 -6.89 -10.53 -7.54
N THR A 51 -6.75 -10.87 -6.27
CA THR A 51 -5.58 -10.51 -5.44
C THR A 51 -4.42 -11.48 -5.61
N GLY A 52 -4.63 -12.57 -6.34
CA GLY A 52 -3.67 -13.65 -6.55
C GLY A 52 -3.93 -14.88 -5.69
N ASP A 53 -4.81 -14.79 -4.69
CA ASP A 53 -5.44 -15.94 -4.07
C ASP A 53 -6.62 -16.48 -4.89
N SER A 54 -6.87 -17.79 -4.78
CA SER A 54 -7.87 -18.50 -5.55
C SER A 54 -9.08 -18.84 -4.70
N ASN A 55 -10.17 -18.07 -4.85
CA ASN A 55 -11.44 -18.40 -4.22
C ASN A 55 -12.06 -19.63 -4.87
N ASN A 56 -12.14 -20.75 -4.14
CA ASN A 56 -12.77 -21.97 -4.62
C ASN A 56 -13.95 -22.41 -3.74
N THR A 57 -14.86 -21.49 -3.42
CA THR A 57 -16.09 -21.82 -2.66
C THR A 57 -17.14 -22.65 -3.40
N SER A 58 -16.95 -22.87 -4.70
CA SER A 58 -17.93 -23.56 -5.54
C SER A 58 -18.22 -24.97 -5.01
N GLY A 59 -19.49 -25.23 -4.67
CA GLY A 59 -19.95 -26.52 -4.15
C GLY A 59 -19.80 -26.69 -2.62
N LEU A 60 -19.47 -25.63 -1.89
CA LEU A 60 -19.43 -25.61 -0.43
C LEU A 60 -20.72 -25.00 0.16
N ALA A 61 -21.30 -25.67 1.15
CA ALA A 61 -22.30 -25.08 2.02
C ALA A 61 -21.71 -23.95 2.86
N ARG A 62 -22.57 -23.11 3.47
CA ARG A 62 -22.13 -21.91 4.21
C ARG A 62 -21.17 -22.20 5.36
N ASN A 63 -21.28 -23.37 5.97
CA ASN A 63 -20.48 -23.83 7.11
C ASN A 63 -19.42 -24.87 6.72
N GLU A 64 -19.12 -25.00 5.42
CA GLU A 64 -18.10 -25.90 4.89
C GLU A 64 -16.87 -25.12 4.44
N VAL A 65 -15.69 -25.73 4.68
CA VAL A 65 -14.41 -25.32 4.11
C VAL A 65 -13.81 -26.47 3.29
N ARG A 66 -13.09 -26.14 2.22
CA ARG A 66 -12.26 -27.08 1.47
C ARG A 66 -10.84 -27.04 2.00
N ILE A 67 -10.17 -28.20 2.04
CA ILE A 67 -8.76 -28.30 2.44
C ILE A 67 -7.89 -28.57 1.23
N THR A 68 -6.96 -27.64 0.96
CA THR A 68 -5.99 -27.73 -0.13
C THR A 68 -4.58 -27.82 0.46
N MET A 69 -3.88 -28.95 0.29
CA MET A 69 -2.52 -29.11 0.78
C MET A 69 -1.51 -28.77 -0.32
N GLU A 70 -0.60 -27.84 -0.04
CA GLU A 70 0.49 -27.45 -0.96
C GLU A 70 1.85 -27.67 -0.29
N VAL A 71 2.69 -28.54 -0.86
CA VAL A 71 4.03 -28.82 -0.33
C VAL A 71 5.12 -28.19 -1.21
N PRO A 72 6.28 -27.78 -0.64
CA PRO A 72 7.41 -27.33 -1.45
C PRO A 72 7.84 -28.37 -2.48
N SER A 73 8.28 -27.95 -3.67
CA SER A 73 8.78 -28.87 -4.70
C SER A 73 10.02 -29.66 -4.26
N GLY A 74 10.77 -29.18 -3.26
CA GLY A 74 11.83 -29.95 -2.61
C GLY A 74 11.33 -31.16 -1.78
N VAL A 75 10.02 -31.26 -1.51
CA VAL A 75 9.38 -32.42 -0.85
C VAL A 75 8.94 -33.47 -1.87
N THR A 76 8.39 -33.03 -3.00
CA THR A 76 7.91 -33.94 -4.07
C THR A 76 7.90 -33.24 -5.43
N THR A 77 8.11 -34.03 -6.48
CA THR A 77 7.92 -33.61 -7.88
C THR A 77 6.52 -33.95 -8.42
N GLU A 78 5.74 -34.73 -7.67
CA GLU A 78 4.37 -35.12 -8.04
C GLU A 78 3.36 -34.04 -7.64
N GLY A 79 2.18 -34.06 -8.28
CA GLY A 79 1.12 -33.09 -8.02
C GLY A 79 1.14 -31.87 -8.95
N THR A 80 0.09 -31.07 -8.84
CA THR A 80 -0.11 -29.90 -9.70
C THR A 80 0.81 -28.77 -9.23
N PRO A 81 1.67 -28.18 -10.09
CA PRO A 81 2.49 -27.03 -9.73
C PRO A 81 1.61 -25.84 -9.33
N THR A 82 2.20 -24.84 -8.70
CA THR A 82 1.56 -23.54 -8.39
C THR A 82 2.53 -22.42 -8.75
N ARG A 83 2.01 -21.19 -8.89
CA ARG A 83 2.83 -19.99 -9.10
C ARG A 83 3.95 -19.74 -8.07
N ARG A 84 3.85 -20.32 -6.87
CA ARG A 84 4.83 -20.20 -5.77
C ARG A 84 5.87 -21.33 -5.73
N ASN A 85 5.92 -22.14 -6.79
CA ASN A 85 6.72 -23.37 -6.87
C ASN A 85 6.40 -24.40 -5.75
N LEU A 86 5.13 -24.42 -5.33
CA LEU A 86 4.57 -25.48 -4.49
C LEU A 86 3.85 -26.53 -5.36
N ARG A 87 3.51 -27.67 -4.76
CA ARG A 87 2.76 -28.77 -5.36
C ARG A 87 1.47 -29.02 -4.61
N ILE A 88 0.33 -28.88 -5.29
CA ILE A 88 -0.97 -29.31 -4.76
C ILE A 88 -0.97 -30.84 -4.74
N VAL A 89 -1.15 -31.40 -3.55
CA VAL A 89 -1.13 -32.85 -3.29
C VAL A 89 -2.35 -33.27 -2.50
N ARG A 90 -2.68 -34.57 -2.57
CA ARG A 90 -3.68 -35.15 -1.69
C ARG A 90 -3.04 -35.44 -0.33
N PRO A 91 -3.55 -34.91 0.79
CA PRO A 91 -3.00 -35.20 2.11
C PRO A 91 -3.20 -36.68 2.47
N ASP A 92 -2.21 -37.28 3.14
CA ASP A 92 -2.28 -38.63 3.72
C ASP A 92 -3.23 -38.66 4.92
N ARG A 93 -3.24 -37.56 5.68
CA ARG A 93 -4.08 -37.36 6.85
C ARG A 93 -4.45 -35.89 6.96
N VAL A 94 -5.69 -35.65 7.39
CA VAL A 94 -6.18 -34.35 7.82
C VAL A 94 -6.76 -34.51 9.23
N SER A 95 -6.46 -33.58 10.12
CA SER A 95 -7.04 -33.52 11.46
C SER A 95 -7.34 -32.08 11.84
N VAL A 96 -8.39 -31.88 12.63
CA VAL A 96 -8.80 -30.56 13.11
C VAL A 96 -8.81 -30.57 14.63
N TYR A 97 -8.29 -29.52 15.25
CA TYR A 97 -8.30 -29.41 16.70
C TYR A 97 -8.40 -27.96 17.18
N VAL A 98 -8.91 -27.80 18.39
CA VAL A 98 -8.84 -26.57 19.15
C VAL A 98 -7.44 -26.45 19.78
N THR A 99 -6.88 -25.25 19.80
CA THR A 99 -5.55 -24.97 20.33
C THR A 99 -5.50 -23.76 21.27
N ASN A 100 -4.33 -23.54 21.86
CA ASN A 100 -3.98 -22.42 22.73
C ASN A 100 -2.61 -21.84 22.31
N THR A 101 -2.09 -20.88 23.09
CA THR A 101 -0.77 -20.27 22.83
C THR A 101 0.40 -21.26 22.94
N ALA A 102 0.20 -22.43 23.55
CA ALA A 102 1.20 -23.51 23.57
C ALA A 102 1.10 -24.45 22.35
N LEU A 103 0.23 -24.14 21.38
CA LEU A 103 -0.05 -24.94 20.18
C LEU A 103 -0.42 -26.40 20.50
N GLN A 104 -1.07 -26.62 21.65
CA GLN A 104 -1.49 -27.95 22.08
C GLN A 104 -2.78 -28.37 21.37
N ASN A 105 -2.93 -29.66 21.09
CA ASN A 105 -4.21 -30.22 20.67
C ASN A 105 -5.12 -30.38 21.90
N LEU A 106 -6.16 -29.56 21.99
CA LEU A 106 -7.13 -29.54 23.10
C LEU A 106 -8.40 -30.36 22.80
N GLY A 107 -8.44 -31.07 21.69
CA GLY A 107 -9.58 -31.86 21.23
C GLY A 107 -10.17 -31.35 19.92
N GLU A 108 -10.97 -32.21 19.29
CA GLU A 108 -11.61 -31.94 18.00
C GLU A 108 -12.88 -31.08 18.19
N PRO A 109 -13.06 -29.99 17.43
CA PRO A 109 -14.32 -29.26 17.41
C PRO A 109 -15.42 -30.11 16.75
N ALA A 110 -16.69 -29.72 16.91
CA ALA A 110 -17.80 -30.46 16.33
C ALA A 110 -17.83 -30.33 14.79
N ILE A 111 -17.34 -31.36 14.09
CA ILE A 111 -17.19 -31.38 12.63
C ILE A 111 -17.75 -32.64 11.98
N THR A 112 -18.03 -32.53 10.69
CA THR A 112 -18.27 -33.64 9.76
C THR A 112 -17.37 -33.50 8.54
N THR A 113 -16.94 -34.61 7.95
CA THR A 113 -16.04 -34.60 6.80
C THR A 113 -16.64 -35.33 5.61
N ARG A 114 -16.46 -34.77 4.41
CA ARG A 114 -16.78 -35.44 3.14
C ARG A 114 -15.64 -35.25 2.14
N THR A 115 -15.68 -36.00 1.05
CA THR A 115 -14.83 -35.75 -0.11
C THR A 115 -15.69 -35.14 -1.21
N ASP A 116 -15.19 -34.11 -1.88
CA ASP A 116 -15.90 -33.52 -3.02
C ASP A 116 -15.60 -34.25 -4.34
N ASP A 117 -16.25 -33.80 -5.41
CA ASP A 117 -16.14 -34.41 -6.74
C ASP A 117 -14.74 -34.30 -7.35
N GLN A 118 -13.89 -33.40 -6.82
CA GLN A 118 -12.50 -33.22 -7.25
C GLN A 118 -11.50 -33.96 -6.33
N GLY A 119 -11.99 -34.67 -5.30
CA GLY A 119 -11.18 -35.47 -4.40
C GLY A 119 -10.61 -34.71 -3.20
N PHE A 120 -10.99 -33.44 -3.00
CA PHE A 120 -10.58 -32.66 -1.83
C PHE A 120 -11.35 -33.04 -0.59
N THR A 121 -10.71 -32.91 0.58
CA THR A 121 -11.40 -33.04 1.86
C THR A 121 -12.18 -31.78 2.12
N VAL A 122 -13.47 -31.92 2.42
CA VAL A 122 -14.36 -30.83 2.85
C VAL A 122 -14.75 -31.08 4.30
N ILE A 123 -14.61 -30.05 5.12
CA ILE A 123 -14.92 -30.08 6.54
C ILE A 123 -16.10 -29.15 6.79
N GLU A 124 -17.17 -29.71 7.35
CA GLU A 124 -18.33 -28.96 7.81
C GLU A 124 -18.17 -28.70 9.31
N PHE A 125 -18.22 -27.42 9.71
CA PHE A 125 -18.27 -27.02 11.11
C PHE A 125 -19.73 -26.90 11.56
N THR A 126 -20.15 -27.81 12.42
CA THR A 126 -21.57 -27.92 12.82
C THR A 126 -22.08 -26.74 13.64
N ASN A 127 -21.18 -25.99 14.27
CA ASN A 127 -21.49 -24.79 15.06
C ASN A 127 -21.23 -23.47 14.30
N GLY A 128 -21.08 -23.51 12.98
CA GLY A 128 -20.68 -22.37 12.16
C GLY A 128 -19.17 -22.31 11.93
N LEU A 129 -18.76 -21.49 10.95
CA LEU A 129 -17.35 -21.36 10.60
C LEU A 129 -16.54 -20.76 11.76
N PRO A 130 -15.34 -21.30 12.03
CA PRO A 130 -14.40 -20.65 12.93
C PRO A 130 -14.04 -19.26 12.40
N LEU A 131 -14.06 -18.25 13.28
CA LEU A 131 -13.56 -16.91 12.99
C LEU A 131 -12.27 -16.60 13.77
N GLY A 132 -12.04 -17.33 14.86
CA GLY A 132 -10.90 -17.15 15.73
C GLY A 132 -9.69 -18.02 15.36
N PRO A 133 -8.51 -17.67 15.87
CA PRO A 133 -7.26 -18.39 15.59
C PRO A 133 -7.11 -19.72 16.36
N ASN A 134 -8.10 -20.10 17.16
CA ASN A 134 -8.03 -21.27 18.03
C ASN A 134 -8.36 -22.59 17.35
N VAL A 135 -8.84 -22.59 16.11
CA VAL A 135 -9.14 -23.83 15.37
C VAL A 135 -8.09 -24.03 14.28
N VAL A 136 -7.33 -25.12 14.40
CA VAL A 136 -6.23 -25.46 13.49
C VAL A 136 -6.59 -26.68 12.67
N ILE A 137 -6.25 -26.64 11.39
CA ILE A 137 -6.28 -27.76 10.46
C ILE A 137 -4.85 -28.21 10.22
N GLU A 138 -4.54 -29.45 10.60
CA GLU A 138 -3.24 -30.08 10.40
C GLU A 138 -3.35 -31.13 9.30
N ALA A 139 -2.48 -31.05 8.31
CA ALA A 139 -2.40 -32.01 7.23
C ALA A 139 -0.97 -32.54 7.07
N SER A 140 -0.86 -33.81 6.65
CA SER A 140 0.42 -34.46 6.42
C SER A 140 0.55 -35.07 5.04
N PHE A 141 1.74 -35.00 4.47
CA PHE A 141 2.13 -35.67 3.23
C PHE A 141 3.55 -36.24 3.39
N GLY A 142 3.68 -37.56 3.35
CA GLY A 142 4.89 -38.26 3.75
C GLY A 142 5.26 -37.92 5.18
N ASN A 143 6.46 -37.37 5.38
CA ASN A 143 6.97 -36.93 6.70
C ASN A 143 6.73 -35.43 6.97
N THR A 144 6.13 -34.71 6.02
CA THR A 144 5.88 -33.27 6.15
C THR A 144 4.53 -33.06 6.81
N VAL A 145 4.51 -32.34 7.93
CA VAL A 145 3.29 -31.94 8.65
C VAL A 145 3.24 -30.42 8.65
N MET A 146 2.09 -29.85 8.26
CA MET A 146 1.85 -28.41 8.22
C MET A 146 0.48 -28.11 8.79
N ARG A 147 0.30 -26.87 9.27
CA ARG A 147 -0.92 -26.39 9.90
C ARG A 147 -1.41 -25.13 9.23
N ALA A 148 -2.73 -24.95 9.24
CA ALA A 148 -3.40 -23.71 8.87
C ALA A 148 -4.47 -23.35 9.89
N LEU A 149 -4.84 -22.07 9.97
CA LEU A 149 -6.01 -21.65 10.72
C LEU A 149 -7.27 -22.03 9.93
N ALA A 150 -8.32 -22.47 10.61
CA ALA A 150 -9.62 -22.71 9.98
C ALA A 150 -10.43 -21.43 9.75
N ALA A 151 -10.02 -20.33 10.38
CA ALA A 151 -10.59 -19.00 10.17
C ALA A 151 -10.05 -18.44 8.85
N ASP A 152 -10.81 -18.68 7.79
CA ASP A 152 -10.41 -18.37 6.42
C ASP A 152 -11.58 -17.69 5.70
N ALA A 153 -11.30 -16.54 5.09
CA ALA A 153 -12.33 -15.66 4.52
C ALA A 153 -12.96 -16.25 3.24
N ASP A 154 -12.17 -16.97 2.44
CA ASP A 154 -12.61 -17.55 1.17
C ASP A 154 -13.04 -19.01 1.29
N ARG A 155 -12.84 -19.66 2.45
CA ARG A 155 -13.26 -21.05 2.76
C ARG A 155 -12.52 -22.12 1.93
N ASP A 156 -11.40 -21.79 1.28
CA ASP A 156 -10.42 -22.72 0.72
C ASP A 156 -9.14 -22.70 1.56
N VAL A 157 -9.16 -23.42 2.69
CA VAL A 157 -8.05 -23.42 3.65
C VAL A 157 -6.83 -24.11 3.03
N LYS A 158 -5.80 -23.30 2.75
CA LYS A 158 -4.53 -23.78 2.18
C LYS A 158 -3.56 -24.17 3.29
N VAL A 159 -3.27 -25.47 3.38
CA VAL A 159 -2.26 -26.02 4.30
C VAL A 159 -0.92 -26.10 3.58
N ASN A 160 -0.10 -25.07 3.77
CA ASN A 160 1.17 -24.85 3.08
C ASN A 160 2.21 -24.10 3.97
N PRO A 161 3.44 -23.82 3.48
CA PRO A 161 4.44 -23.11 4.28
C PRO A 161 4.02 -21.73 4.81
N PHE A 162 3.16 -20.99 4.09
CA PHE A 162 2.68 -19.67 4.50
C PHE A 162 1.74 -19.78 5.71
N SER A 163 0.78 -20.72 5.64
CA SER A 163 -0.13 -21.01 6.75
C SER A 163 0.60 -21.61 7.96
N GLU A 164 1.61 -22.45 7.74
CA GLU A 164 2.41 -23.02 8.82
C GLU A 164 3.26 -21.95 9.49
N TYR A 165 3.84 -21.02 8.72
CA TYR A 165 4.54 -19.86 9.26
C TYR A 165 3.60 -19.04 10.16
N LEU A 166 2.39 -18.75 9.68
CA LEU A 166 1.38 -18.00 10.43
C LEU A 166 1.10 -18.67 11.78
N VAL A 167 0.74 -19.96 11.80
CA VAL A 167 0.42 -20.71 13.03
C VAL A 167 1.62 -20.75 13.98
N ARG A 168 2.82 -21.02 13.44
CA ARG A 168 4.05 -21.19 14.23
C ARG A 168 4.53 -19.89 14.88
N ASN A 169 4.44 -18.77 14.16
CA ASN A 169 5.09 -17.52 14.55
C ASN A 169 4.14 -16.46 15.14
N THR A 170 2.83 -16.69 15.15
CA THR A 170 1.87 -15.73 15.75
C THR A 170 1.28 -16.22 17.07
N LEU A 171 0.60 -17.38 17.07
CA LEU A 171 -0.21 -17.80 18.24
C LEU A 171 0.61 -17.98 19.52
N ALA A 172 1.85 -18.44 19.37
CA ALA A 172 2.76 -18.67 20.50
C ALA A 172 3.34 -17.37 21.10
N ARG A 173 3.18 -16.23 20.42
CA ARG A 173 3.64 -14.92 20.91
C ARG A 173 2.67 -14.29 21.89
N TYR A 174 1.40 -14.68 21.86
CA TYR A 174 0.41 -14.16 22.80
C TYR A 174 0.60 -14.74 24.20
N THR A 175 0.39 -13.89 25.19
CA THR A 175 0.06 -14.32 26.54
C THR A 175 -1.30 -15.02 26.55
N SER A 176 -1.54 -15.85 27.57
CA SER A 176 -2.85 -16.51 27.72
C SER A 176 -3.99 -15.49 27.88
N THR A 177 -3.71 -14.31 28.44
CA THR A 177 -4.69 -13.23 28.59
C THR A 177 -5.01 -12.57 27.26
N GLU A 178 -4.01 -12.22 26.45
CA GLU A 178 -4.21 -11.66 25.11
C GLU A 178 -4.99 -12.61 24.21
N PHE A 179 -4.60 -13.89 24.20
CA PHE A 179 -5.30 -14.90 23.40
C PHE A 179 -6.75 -15.07 23.84
N GLN A 180 -7.03 -15.06 25.15
CA GLN A 180 -8.40 -15.11 25.64
C GLN A 180 -9.18 -13.85 25.25
N GLY A 181 -8.57 -12.66 25.29
CA GLY A 181 -9.20 -11.41 24.83
C GLY A 181 -9.60 -11.47 23.35
N ILE A 182 -8.74 -12.03 22.49
CA ILE A 182 -9.07 -12.30 21.08
C ILE A 182 -10.28 -13.24 20.98
N LEU A 183 -10.31 -14.32 21.77
CA LEU A 183 -11.41 -15.28 21.73
C LEU A 183 -12.70 -14.71 22.30
N ASP A 184 -12.64 -13.85 23.31
CA ASP A 184 -13.81 -13.17 23.87
C ASP A 184 -14.41 -12.23 22.82
N CYS A 185 -13.58 -11.46 22.12
CA CYS A 185 -13.94 -10.65 20.96
C CYS A 185 -14.61 -11.46 19.83
N VAL A 186 -14.04 -12.63 19.50
CA VAL A 186 -14.61 -13.54 18.47
C VAL A 186 -15.95 -14.13 18.89
N ASN A 187 -16.11 -14.45 20.19
CA ASN A 187 -17.29 -15.11 20.74
C ASN A 187 -18.36 -14.12 21.22
N ASP A 188 -18.17 -12.80 21.06
CA ASP A 188 -19.17 -11.82 21.47
C ASP A 188 -20.48 -11.99 20.67
N ALA A 189 -21.42 -12.69 21.30
CA ALA A 189 -22.79 -12.88 20.83
C ALA A 189 -23.72 -11.73 21.28
N GLY A 190 -23.22 -10.81 22.13
CA GLY A 190 -23.94 -9.69 22.71
C GLY A 190 -24.11 -8.51 21.76
N GLY A 191 -23.27 -8.41 20.73
CA GLY A 191 -23.39 -7.40 19.68
C GLY A 191 -22.70 -6.08 20.00
N GLU A 192 -21.80 -6.04 20.98
CA GLU A 192 -20.90 -4.91 21.21
C GLU A 192 -19.63 -5.09 20.34
N LEU A 193 -19.84 -5.18 19.03
CA LEU A 193 -18.88 -4.87 17.95
C LEU A 193 -17.37 -4.97 18.19
N CYS A 194 -16.86 -6.15 18.51
CA CYS A 194 -15.45 -6.40 18.24
C CYS A 194 -15.16 -6.55 16.73
N LEU A 195 -14.70 -5.47 16.08
CA LEU A 195 -14.29 -5.48 14.67
C LEU A 195 -13.09 -6.39 14.40
N ASN A 196 -12.25 -6.59 15.43
CA ASN A 196 -11.04 -7.40 15.30
C ASN A 196 -11.32 -8.90 15.10
N LYS A 197 -12.58 -9.34 15.24
CA LYS A 197 -12.99 -10.71 14.91
C LYS A 197 -12.76 -11.10 13.45
N TYR A 198 -12.61 -10.13 12.54
CA TYR A 198 -12.33 -10.38 11.12
C TYR A 198 -10.84 -10.41 10.77
N VAL A 199 -9.96 -9.96 11.68
CA VAL A 199 -8.52 -9.83 11.41
C VAL A 199 -7.88 -11.16 11.08
N TRP A 200 -8.25 -12.22 11.80
CA TRP A 200 -7.67 -13.55 11.59
C TRP A 200 -8.12 -14.20 10.29
N SER A 201 -9.40 -14.07 9.92
CA SER A 201 -9.88 -14.54 8.62
C SER A 201 -9.19 -13.80 7.48
N THR A 202 -8.97 -12.49 7.60
CA THR A 202 -8.25 -11.71 6.61
C THR A 202 -6.77 -12.08 6.56
N LEU A 203 -6.11 -12.26 7.70
CA LEU A 203 -4.70 -12.60 7.75
C LEU A 203 -4.44 -14.02 7.20
N ALA A 204 -5.25 -15.01 7.56
CA ALA A 204 -5.11 -16.38 7.07
C ALA A 204 -5.27 -16.48 5.54
N ASP A 205 -6.15 -15.66 4.98
CA ASP A 205 -6.38 -15.52 3.54
C ASP A 205 -5.22 -14.78 2.86
N GLN A 206 -4.94 -13.53 3.29
CA GLN A 206 -3.98 -12.65 2.62
C GLN A 206 -2.52 -13.15 2.66
N VAL A 207 -2.11 -14.00 3.62
CA VAL A 207 -0.78 -14.63 3.53
C VAL A 207 -0.61 -15.45 2.25
N HIS A 208 -1.71 -15.86 1.62
CA HIS A 208 -1.68 -16.60 0.37
C HIS A 208 -1.59 -15.71 -0.89
N ASP A 209 -1.86 -14.40 -0.80
CA ASP A 209 -1.69 -13.46 -1.91
C ASP A 209 -0.21 -13.16 -2.21
N PHE A 210 0.69 -13.32 -1.24
CA PHE A 210 2.12 -13.02 -1.42
C PHE A 210 2.76 -13.79 -2.60
N GLU A 211 3.44 -13.06 -3.47
CA GLU A 211 4.19 -13.55 -4.63
C GLU A 211 5.64 -13.88 -4.25
N ILE A 212 5.77 -14.90 -3.40
CA ILE A 212 7.05 -15.43 -2.94
C ILE A 212 7.20 -16.85 -3.48
N GLU A 213 8.16 -17.03 -4.38
CA GLU A 213 8.51 -18.34 -4.89
C GLU A 213 9.41 -19.08 -3.89
N ILE A 214 9.07 -20.34 -3.58
CA ILE A 214 9.91 -21.21 -2.75
C ILE A 214 10.90 -21.95 -3.66
N PRO A 215 12.23 -21.78 -3.52
CA PRO A 215 13.21 -22.45 -4.37
C PRO A 215 13.09 -23.97 -4.34
N SER A 216 13.30 -24.62 -5.49
CA SER A 216 13.04 -26.06 -5.66
C SER A 216 13.89 -26.99 -4.81
N ASN A 217 15.00 -26.50 -4.27
CA ASN A 217 15.88 -27.23 -3.38
C ASN A 217 15.47 -27.12 -1.89
N LEU A 218 14.45 -26.34 -1.55
CA LEU A 218 14.00 -26.16 -0.17
C LEU A 218 12.83 -27.09 0.17
N GLY A 219 12.96 -27.78 1.31
CA GLY A 219 11.83 -28.39 2.01
C GLY A 219 11.15 -27.40 2.95
N LEU A 220 10.24 -27.89 3.82
CA LEU A 220 9.46 -27.04 4.73
C LEU A 220 10.33 -26.10 5.59
N SER A 221 11.39 -26.61 6.24
CA SER A 221 12.24 -25.77 7.10
C SER A 221 12.87 -24.60 6.33
N GLY A 222 13.44 -24.87 5.15
CA GLY A 222 14.03 -23.83 4.33
C GLY A 222 13.00 -22.84 3.78
N ALA A 223 11.78 -23.31 3.50
CA ALA A 223 10.67 -22.43 3.12
C ALA A 223 10.27 -21.48 4.27
N LEU A 224 10.20 -21.98 5.52
CA LEU A 224 9.91 -21.14 6.69
C LEU A 224 11.04 -20.14 6.96
N ASP A 225 12.30 -20.55 6.84
CA ASP A 225 13.46 -19.65 6.99
C ASP A 225 13.47 -18.56 5.91
N LEU A 226 13.08 -18.90 4.67
CA LEU A 226 12.93 -17.93 3.59
C LEU A 226 11.80 -16.92 3.88
N LEU A 227 10.65 -17.39 4.35
CA LEU A 227 9.51 -16.53 4.70
C LEU A 227 9.85 -15.59 5.87
N GLU A 228 10.56 -16.07 6.89
CA GLU A 228 11.08 -15.23 7.98
C GLU A 228 12.04 -14.16 7.46
N ALA A 229 12.93 -14.53 6.53
CA ALA A 229 13.90 -13.61 5.95
C ALA A 229 13.28 -12.56 5.00
N ARG A 230 12.05 -12.80 4.52
CA ARG A 230 11.27 -11.85 3.72
C ARG A 230 10.63 -10.82 4.65
N GLY A 231 11.33 -9.70 4.85
CA GLY A 231 10.93 -8.67 5.80
C GLY A 231 9.52 -8.13 5.54
N ASP A 232 9.13 -7.99 4.27
CA ASP A 232 7.78 -7.55 3.88
C ASP A 232 6.69 -8.52 4.35
N PHE A 233 6.92 -9.83 4.21
CA PHE A 233 5.99 -10.87 4.65
C PHE A 233 5.96 -11.01 6.18
N ALA A 234 7.13 -11.18 6.80
CA ALA A 234 7.26 -11.36 8.24
C ALA A 234 6.67 -10.17 9.00
N ARG A 235 6.94 -8.95 8.50
CA ARG A 235 6.42 -7.72 9.11
C ARG A 235 4.91 -7.62 8.96
N TYR A 236 4.35 -7.87 7.79
CA TYR A 236 2.90 -7.90 7.57
C TYR A 236 2.20 -8.87 8.52
N VAL A 237 2.70 -10.11 8.64
CA VAL A 237 2.15 -11.11 9.56
C VAL A 237 2.19 -10.63 11.01
N SER A 238 3.31 -10.05 11.45
CA SER A 238 3.42 -9.52 12.82
C SER A 238 2.48 -8.34 13.08
N ALA A 239 2.36 -7.41 12.14
CA ALA A 239 1.56 -6.20 12.29
C ALA A 239 0.06 -6.53 12.35
N MET A 240 -0.39 -7.47 11.49
CA MET A 240 -1.77 -7.95 11.51
C MET A 240 -2.08 -8.77 12.78
N ALA A 241 -1.13 -9.53 13.29
CA ALA A 241 -1.27 -10.23 14.58
C ALA A 241 -1.41 -9.22 15.74
N ASP A 242 -0.55 -8.19 15.79
CA ASP A 242 -0.64 -7.13 16.81
C ASP A 242 -1.94 -6.33 16.69
N TYR A 243 -2.42 -6.08 15.46
CA TYR A 243 -3.71 -5.44 15.21
C TYR A 243 -4.88 -6.21 15.83
N ALA A 244 -4.83 -7.54 15.85
CA ALA A 244 -5.87 -8.37 16.46
C ALA A 244 -6.01 -8.17 18.00
N LEU A 245 -5.03 -7.54 18.66
CA LEU A 245 -5.04 -7.27 20.11
C LEU A 245 -5.80 -6.02 20.52
N LEU A 246 -6.25 -5.20 19.56
CA LEU A 246 -7.02 -4.00 19.88
C LEU A 246 -8.35 -4.40 20.56
N ASP A 247 -8.75 -3.66 21.58
CA ASP A 247 -9.99 -3.91 22.31
C ASP A 247 -11.20 -3.20 21.66
N GLU A 248 -12.41 -3.55 22.09
CA GLU A 248 -13.65 -2.94 21.58
C GLU A 248 -13.73 -1.43 21.85
N ASN A 249 -13.17 -0.97 22.97
CA ASN A 249 -13.17 0.45 23.36
C ASN A 249 -12.24 1.30 22.49
N SER A 250 -11.31 0.66 21.80
CA SER A 250 -10.34 1.32 20.95
C SER A 250 -10.90 1.72 19.57
N SER A 251 -12.05 1.14 19.18
CA SER A 251 -12.72 1.40 17.91
C SER A 251 -13.56 2.69 17.93
N GLY A 252 -12.97 3.76 17.39
CA GLY A 252 -13.64 5.00 17.03
C GLY A 252 -14.64 4.85 15.90
N LYS A 253 -15.34 5.94 15.57
CA LYS A 253 -16.44 5.91 14.59
C LYS A 253 -16.33 7.04 13.56
N ILE A 254 -16.21 6.68 12.28
CA ILE A 254 -16.50 7.61 11.18
C ILE A 254 -18.00 7.59 10.94
N SER A 255 -18.71 8.66 11.35
CA SER A 255 -20.17 8.74 11.26
C SER A 255 -20.68 9.10 9.86
N ALA A 256 -19.80 9.62 9.00
CA ALA A 256 -20.13 9.85 7.60
C ALA A 256 -20.38 8.52 6.87
N SER A 257 -21.51 8.40 6.17
CA SER A 257 -21.84 7.18 5.43
C SER A 257 -20.86 6.89 4.30
N SER A 258 -20.29 7.93 3.69
CA SER A 258 -19.21 7.84 2.71
C SER A 258 -18.45 9.16 2.62
N ALA A 259 -17.17 9.12 2.29
CA ALA A 259 -16.33 10.26 1.98
C ALA A 259 -15.40 9.91 0.80
N ASP A 260 -15.35 10.78 -0.21
CA ASP A 260 -14.51 10.61 -1.38
C ASP A 260 -13.34 11.60 -1.33
N TYR A 261 -12.17 11.15 -1.78
CA TYR A 261 -10.93 11.91 -1.69
C TYR A 261 -10.24 12.02 -3.05
N ASN A 262 -9.55 13.14 -3.27
CA ASN A 262 -8.52 13.24 -4.30
C ASN A 262 -7.23 12.65 -3.76
N SER A 263 -6.67 11.67 -4.46
CA SER A 263 -5.47 10.96 -4.02
C SER A 263 -4.24 11.52 -4.71
N VAL A 264 -3.23 11.86 -3.91
CA VAL A 264 -1.88 12.17 -4.37
C VAL A 264 -0.99 11.01 -3.96
N PHE A 265 -0.31 10.40 -4.93
CA PHE A 265 0.36 9.10 -4.74
C PHE A 265 1.75 9.08 -5.33
N LEU A 266 2.75 8.74 -4.52
CA LEU A 266 4.12 8.52 -4.98
C LEU A 266 4.54 7.10 -4.63
N GLY A 267 4.90 6.34 -5.66
CA GLY A 267 5.54 5.04 -5.51
C GLY A 267 7.02 5.11 -5.91
N ILE A 268 7.94 4.75 -5.03
CA ILE A 268 9.37 4.62 -5.34
C ILE A 268 9.76 3.15 -5.32
N GLU A 269 10.29 2.68 -6.44
CA GLU A 269 10.67 1.29 -6.66
C GLU A 269 12.17 1.09 -6.70
N LEU A 270 12.63 -0.01 -6.11
CA LEU A 270 13.90 -0.61 -6.47
C LEU A 270 13.65 -2.08 -6.80
N GLY A 271 13.91 -2.47 -8.04
CA GLY A 271 13.57 -3.79 -8.56
C GLY A 271 14.66 -4.39 -9.43
N GLN A 272 14.45 -5.63 -9.87
CA GLN A 272 15.31 -6.35 -10.80
C GLN A 272 14.53 -6.65 -12.08
N THR A 273 15.15 -6.43 -13.25
CA THR A 273 14.50 -6.65 -14.55
C THR A 273 15.10 -7.82 -15.31
N PHE A 274 14.24 -8.59 -15.94
CA PHE A 274 14.56 -9.71 -16.83
C PHE A 274 13.92 -9.54 -18.21
N LEU A 275 13.22 -8.42 -18.43
CA LEU A 275 12.43 -8.12 -19.62
C LEU A 275 13.24 -8.19 -20.92
N GLU A 276 14.49 -7.71 -20.87
CA GLU A 276 15.35 -7.57 -22.04
C GLU A 276 16.58 -8.48 -21.92
N PRO A 277 16.80 -9.42 -22.87
CA PRO A 277 17.91 -10.37 -22.77
C PRO A 277 19.30 -9.74 -22.65
N SER A 278 19.51 -8.54 -23.21
CA SER A 278 20.80 -7.85 -23.19
C SER A 278 21.17 -7.24 -21.83
N ILE A 279 20.18 -6.99 -20.96
CA ILE A 279 20.34 -6.32 -19.66
C ILE A 279 19.66 -7.11 -18.53
N SER A 280 19.34 -8.38 -18.81
CA SER A 280 18.63 -9.27 -17.90
C SER A 280 19.42 -9.49 -16.61
N GLY A 281 18.74 -9.31 -15.47
CA GLY A 281 19.32 -9.36 -14.14
C GLY A 281 19.72 -7.99 -13.58
N SER A 282 19.73 -6.92 -14.38
CA SER A 282 20.11 -5.58 -13.88
C SER A 282 19.10 -5.06 -12.85
N GLY A 283 19.59 -4.28 -11.88
CA GLY A 283 18.72 -3.53 -10.99
C GLY A 283 18.20 -2.27 -11.67
N GLN A 284 17.04 -1.80 -11.22
CA GLN A 284 16.41 -0.59 -11.74
C GLN A 284 15.72 0.21 -10.63
N TRP A 285 15.86 1.53 -10.71
CA TRP A 285 14.97 2.45 -10.02
C TRP A 285 13.68 2.59 -10.82
N GLY A 286 12.56 2.78 -10.13
CA GLY A 286 11.30 3.12 -10.77
C GLY A 286 10.52 4.14 -9.94
N ILE A 287 9.72 4.95 -10.62
CA ILE A 287 8.82 5.93 -10.01
C ILE A 287 7.44 5.73 -10.58
N ARG A 288 6.43 5.73 -9.71
CA ARG A 288 5.02 5.73 -10.05
C ARG A 288 4.40 7.04 -9.59
N THR A 289 3.88 7.81 -10.53
CA THR A 289 3.13 9.05 -10.30
C THR A 289 1.69 8.83 -10.67
N ALA A 290 0.76 9.28 -9.82
CA ALA A 290 -0.65 9.17 -10.15
C ALA A 290 -1.02 10.09 -11.29
N GLN A 291 -1.89 9.59 -12.16
CA GLN A 291 -2.27 10.21 -13.42
C GLN A 291 -3.77 10.11 -13.66
N GLU A 292 -4.28 11.03 -14.45
CA GLU A 292 -5.67 11.03 -14.87
C GLU A 292 -5.82 10.21 -16.14
N GLU A 293 -6.82 9.34 -16.17
CA GLU A 293 -7.07 8.50 -17.32
C GLU A 293 -8.36 8.90 -18.03
N VAL A 294 -8.29 8.94 -19.36
CA VAL A 294 -9.44 9.19 -20.22
C VAL A 294 -9.76 7.91 -20.96
N LEU A 295 -10.88 7.29 -20.62
CA LEU A 295 -11.37 6.08 -21.25
C LEU A 295 -12.34 6.47 -22.35
N ALA A 296 -11.97 6.26 -23.62
CA ALA A 296 -12.81 6.61 -24.76
C ALA A 296 -13.16 5.37 -25.59
N ASP A 297 -14.45 5.08 -25.73
CA ASP A 297 -14.96 3.97 -26.52
C ASP A 297 -16.11 4.42 -27.45
N ALA A 298 -16.79 3.45 -28.08
CA ALA A 298 -17.93 3.74 -28.95
C ALA A 298 -19.17 4.25 -28.18
N ASN A 299 -19.19 4.11 -26.84
CA ASN A 299 -20.30 4.46 -25.96
C ASN A 299 -20.10 5.83 -25.28
N GLY A 300 -18.87 6.34 -25.21
CA GLY A 300 -18.60 7.68 -24.70
C GLY A 300 -17.14 7.90 -24.29
N THR A 301 -16.93 8.96 -23.50
CA THR A 301 -15.66 9.28 -22.88
C THR A 301 -15.87 9.37 -21.38
N GLY A 302 -15.26 8.46 -20.62
CA GLY A 302 -15.19 8.47 -19.16
C GLY A 302 -13.86 9.05 -18.67
N TYR A 303 -13.87 9.62 -17.47
CA TYR A 303 -12.69 10.18 -16.82
C TYR A 303 -12.46 9.46 -15.49
N VAL A 304 -11.26 8.91 -15.31
CA VAL A 304 -10.84 8.26 -14.08
C VAL A 304 -9.78 9.13 -13.42
N TYR A 305 -10.06 9.48 -12.16
CA TYR A 305 -9.21 10.33 -11.34
C TYR A 305 -8.63 9.51 -10.19
N PRO A 306 -7.35 9.74 -9.80
CA PRO A 306 -6.79 9.15 -8.59
C PRO A 306 -7.68 9.41 -7.37
N ALA A 307 -8.16 8.34 -6.75
CA ALA A 307 -9.18 8.45 -5.72
C ALA A 307 -9.05 7.40 -4.62
N LEU A 308 -9.52 7.79 -3.43
CA LEU A 308 -9.85 6.92 -2.33
C LEU A 308 -11.32 7.17 -1.97
N THR A 309 -12.08 6.09 -1.77
CA THR A 309 -13.41 6.15 -1.16
C THR A 309 -13.35 5.46 0.20
N LEU A 310 -13.84 6.17 1.21
CA LEU A 310 -14.05 5.67 2.56
C LEU A 310 -15.55 5.55 2.80
N THR A 311 -16.04 4.32 2.97
CA THR A 311 -17.46 4.07 3.24
C THR A 311 -17.62 3.54 4.66
N SER A 312 -18.51 4.15 5.44
CA SER A 312 -18.86 3.67 6.78
C SER A 312 -20.21 2.98 6.75
N PHE A 313 -20.24 1.71 7.14
CA PHE A 313 -21.47 0.94 7.22
C PHE A 313 -22.01 0.98 8.64
N ASP A 314 -22.92 1.93 8.93
CA ASP A 314 -23.58 2.11 10.23
C ASP A 314 -24.86 1.25 10.41
N ALA A 315 -25.17 0.39 9.44
CA ALA A 315 -26.39 -0.41 9.46
C ALA A 315 -26.31 -1.52 10.53
N PHE A 316 -27.34 -1.61 11.37
CA PHE A 316 -27.49 -2.62 12.44
C PHE A 316 -26.54 -2.49 13.63
N GLY A 317 -25.96 -1.31 13.84
CA GLY A 317 -25.02 -1.09 14.94
C GLY A 317 -23.76 -1.90 14.72
N ILE A 318 -23.28 -1.96 13.47
CA ILE A 318 -21.94 -2.39 13.06
C ILE A 318 -21.20 -1.12 12.61
N ASN A 319 -19.94 -0.93 13.00
CA ASN A 319 -19.12 0.21 12.57
C ASN A 319 -17.98 -0.32 11.68
N VAL A 320 -18.27 -0.72 10.44
CA VAL A 320 -17.20 -1.15 9.52
C VAL A 320 -16.89 -0.02 8.56
N THR A 321 -15.63 0.41 8.55
CA THR A 321 -15.11 1.27 7.50
C THR A 321 -14.53 0.40 6.39
N SER A 322 -15.00 0.58 5.16
CA SER A 322 -14.39 0.02 3.97
C SER A 322 -13.61 1.11 3.26
N LEU A 323 -12.38 0.77 2.85
CA LEU A 323 -11.58 1.59 1.96
C LEU A 323 -11.49 0.92 0.59
N ALA A 324 -11.51 1.72 -0.46
CA ALA A 324 -11.14 1.30 -1.81
C ALA A 324 -10.36 2.44 -2.45
N ASN A 325 -9.15 2.15 -2.92
CA ASN A 325 -8.40 3.08 -3.76
C ASN A 325 -8.44 2.63 -5.20
N ASP A 326 -8.44 3.61 -6.09
CA ASP A 326 -8.30 3.41 -7.53
C ASP A 326 -7.44 4.55 -8.09
N ILE A 327 -6.17 4.24 -8.34
CA ILE A 327 -5.14 5.24 -8.66
C ILE A 327 -4.46 4.82 -9.96
N PRO A 328 -4.91 5.34 -11.12
CA PRO A 328 -4.14 5.22 -12.35
C PRO A 328 -2.78 5.90 -12.18
N TYR A 329 -1.73 5.30 -12.71
CA TYR A 329 -0.37 5.79 -12.60
C TYR A 329 0.42 5.56 -13.89
N ASP A 330 1.30 6.50 -14.18
CA ASP A 330 2.38 6.30 -15.15
C ASP A 330 3.65 5.87 -14.40
N ARG A 331 4.52 5.15 -15.11
CA ARG A 331 5.76 4.60 -14.55
C ARG A 331 6.95 4.95 -15.41
N GLU A 332 7.97 5.53 -14.79
CA GLU A 332 9.29 5.70 -15.35
C GLU A 332 10.29 4.81 -14.62
N ALA A 333 11.20 4.15 -15.35
CA ALA A 333 12.22 3.29 -14.77
C ALA A 333 13.60 3.55 -15.40
N LEU A 334 14.62 3.55 -14.54
CA LEU A 334 16.03 3.67 -14.92
C LEU A 334 16.76 2.38 -14.56
N ILE A 335 17.08 1.60 -15.58
CA ILE A 335 17.88 0.38 -15.44
C ILE A 335 19.34 0.79 -15.28
N HIS A 336 20.02 0.20 -14.31
CA HIS A 336 21.42 0.42 -14.02
C HIS A 336 22.17 -0.90 -14.13
N GLU A 337 22.93 -1.06 -15.22
CA GLU A 337 23.73 -2.23 -15.49
C GLU A 337 25.16 -2.06 -14.96
N GLN A 338 25.82 -3.18 -14.64
CA GLN A 338 27.27 -3.24 -14.43
C GLN A 338 28.05 -2.42 -15.47
N GLY A 339 29.04 -1.65 -14.99
CA GLY A 339 29.84 -0.77 -15.83
C GLY A 339 29.24 0.64 -15.99
N ASN A 340 28.17 0.95 -15.25
CA ASN A 340 27.46 2.23 -15.28
C ASN A 340 26.82 2.53 -16.65
N ASN A 341 26.26 1.50 -17.29
CA ASN A 341 25.34 1.71 -18.39
C ASN A 341 23.93 1.95 -17.82
N PHE A 342 23.24 2.95 -18.36
CA PHE A 342 21.91 3.35 -17.91
C PHE A 342 20.94 3.29 -19.08
N TYR A 343 19.73 2.80 -18.81
CA TYR A 343 18.67 2.69 -19.82
C TYR A 343 17.34 3.17 -19.27
N LEU A 344 16.76 4.16 -19.92
CA LEU A 344 15.48 4.75 -19.52
C LEU A 344 14.31 4.00 -20.16
N ARG A 345 13.26 3.74 -19.38
CA ARG A 345 11.99 3.18 -19.85
C ARG A 345 10.84 3.99 -19.27
N GLY A 346 10.21 4.80 -20.10
CA GLY A 346 9.06 5.62 -19.76
C GLY A 346 7.74 5.03 -20.25
N SER A 347 6.76 5.92 -20.43
CA SER A 347 5.40 5.59 -20.89
C SER A 347 5.36 5.01 -22.31
N GLU A 348 6.40 5.19 -23.11
CA GLU A 348 6.54 4.51 -24.41
C GLU A 348 6.71 2.99 -24.28
N ARG A 349 7.16 2.52 -23.11
CA ARG A 349 7.33 1.10 -22.81
C ARG A 349 6.25 0.58 -21.86
N TRP A 350 5.79 1.42 -20.95
CA TRP A 350 4.82 1.06 -19.93
C TRP A 350 3.49 1.75 -20.20
N GLU A 351 2.50 0.97 -20.62
CA GLU A 351 1.12 1.44 -20.62
C GLU A 351 0.70 1.83 -19.19
N ARG A 352 -0.17 2.84 -19.10
CA ARG A 352 -0.77 3.26 -17.84
C ARG A 352 -1.37 2.07 -17.12
N ASN A 353 -1.13 2.03 -15.82
CA ASN A 353 -1.55 0.93 -14.96
C ASN A 353 -2.24 1.51 -13.73
N THR A 354 -2.89 0.66 -12.95
CA THR A 354 -3.74 1.10 -11.85
C THR A 354 -3.30 0.44 -10.55
N HIS A 355 -3.16 1.25 -9.50
CA HIS A 355 -2.96 0.81 -8.12
C HIS A 355 -4.32 0.80 -7.42
N SER A 356 -4.94 -0.38 -7.36
CA SER A 356 -6.28 -0.56 -6.80
C SER A 356 -6.28 -1.66 -5.75
N SER A 357 -7.03 -1.45 -4.68
CA SER A 357 -7.10 -2.37 -3.54
C SER A 357 -8.49 -2.95 -3.35
N SER A 358 -8.51 -4.20 -2.87
CA SER A 358 -9.76 -4.88 -2.55
C SER A 358 -10.46 -4.19 -1.37
N PRO A 359 -11.78 -3.97 -1.43
CA PRO A 359 -12.56 -3.53 -0.28
C PRO A 359 -12.33 -4.45 0.91
N GLY A 360 -12.12 -3.86 2.09
CA GLY A 360 -11.77 -4.62 3.29
C GLY A 360 -12.08 -3.82 4.54
N ALA A 361 -12.35 -4.53 5.63
CA ALA A 361 -12.65 -3.91 6.91
C ALA A 361 -11.42 -3.20 7.48
N ALA A 362 -11.64 -1.98 7.98
CA ALA A 362 -10.67 -1.20 8.70
C ALA A 362 -11.21 -0.80 10.07
N THR A 363 -10.32 -0.70 11.05
CA THR A 363 -10.64 -0.20 12.39
C THR A 363 -10.06 1.20 12.55
N LEU A 364 -10.89 2.11 13.04
CA LEU A 364 -10.46 3.44 13.42
C LEU A 364 -10.04 3.42 14.89
N LEU A 365 -8.75 3.46 15.19
CA LEU A 365 -8.21 3.57 16.53
C LEU A 365 -8.20 5.03 17.01
N SER A 366 -8.91 5.31 18.13
CA SER A 366 -8.92 6.63 18.78
C SER A 366 -9.24 7.81 17.84
N ASP A 367 -10.16 7.60 16.90
CA ASP A 367 -10.64 8.58 15.91
C ASP A 367 -9.61 9.15 14.92
N THR A 368 -8.33 8.77 15.01
CA THR A 368 -7.25 9.38 14.21
C THR A 368 -6.33 8.38 13.53
N ARG A 369 -6.50 7.07 13.75
CA ARG A 369 -5.65 6.03 13.15
C ARG A 369 -6.47 4.95 12.48
N LEU A 370 -6.33 4.80 11.17
CA LEU A 370 -7.09 3.82 10.40
C LEU A 370 -6.21 2.62 10.06
N LEU A 371 -6.59 1.45 10.57
CA LEU A 371 -5.80 0.23 10.54
C LEU A 371 -6.47 -0.85 9.69
N ALA A 372 -5.75 -1.47 8.76
CA ALA A 372 -6.30 -2.53 7.92
C ALA A 372 -5.23 -3.43 7.29
N GLY A 373 -5.58 -4.70 7.03
CA GLY A 373 -4.85 -5.53 6.06
C GLY A 373 -5.39 -5.28 4.65
N ARG A 374 -4.54 -4.86 3.72
CA ARG A 374 -4.94 -4.49 2.36
C ARG A 374 -4.32 -5.45 1.36
N ALA A 375 -5.17 -6.07 0.56
CA ALA A 375 -4.75 -6.80 -0.63
C ALA A 375 -4.96 -5.93 -1.88
N LEU A 376 -4.02 -6.01 -2.81
CA LEU A 376 -4.04 -5.24 -4.05
C LEU A 376 -4.52 -6.13 -5.19
N PHE A 377 -5.34 -5.58 -6.07
CA PHE A 377 -5.74 -6.30 -7.26
C PHE A 377 -4.58 -6.43 -8.24
N GLN A 378 -4.55 -7.58 -8.90
CA GLN A 378 -3.79 -7.78 -10.12
C GLN A 378 -4.35 -6.90 -11.23
N SER A 379 -3.46 -6.41 -12.07
CA SER A 379 -3.81 -5.64 -13.26
C SER A 379 -3.09 -6.20 -14.49
N ILE A 380 -3.62 -5.90 -15.66
CA ILE A 380 -3.09 -6.38 -16.94
C ILE A 380 -2.91 -5.17 -17.85
N THR A 381 -1.74 -5.06 -18.46
CA THR A 381 -1.43 -4.07 -19.49
C THR A 381 -1.02 -4.78 -20.79
N GLY A 382 -1.06 -4.08 -21.91
CA GLY A 382 -0.65 -4.58 -23.21
C GLY A 382 -1.63 -5.57 -23.83
N ARG A 383 -2.90 -5.56 -23.41
CA ARG A 383 -3.92 -6.50 -23.92
C ARG A 383 -4.13 -6.24 -25.42
N GLY A 384 -3.82 -7.24 -26.24
CA GLY A 384 -3.87 -7.11 -27.71
C GLY A 384 -2.57 -6.60 -28.36
N SER A 385 -1.53 -6.34 -27.57
CA SER A 385 -0.17 -6.12 -28.05
C SER A 385 0.59 -7.45 -28.21
N SER A 386 1.84 -7.38 -28.68
CA SER A 386 2.74 -8.54 -28.73
C SER A 386 3.23 -9.03 -27.37
N THR A 387 3.09 -8.21 -26.32
CA THR A 387 3.57 -8.51 -24.97
C THR A 387 2.50 -8.11 -23.96
N ILE A 388 1.79 -9.09 -23.44
CA ILE A 388 0.78 -8.89 -22.39
C ILE A 388 1.51 -9.02 -21.05
N ILE A 389 1.33 -8.05 -20.16
CA ILE A 389 2.02 -8.01 -18.88
C ILE A 389 0.98 -8.04 -17.76
N GLY A 390 1.09 -9.04 -16.89
CA GLY A 390 0.37 -9.15 -15.63
C GLY A 390 1.17 -8.55 -14.49
N TRP A 391 0.54 -7.70 -13.69
CA TRP A 391 1.15 -7.05 -12.55
C TRP A 391 0.57 -7.62 -11.26
N THR A 392 1.44 -8.12 -10.40
CA THR A 392 1.06 -8.66 -9.09
C THR A 392 1.64 -7.80 -7.99
N ARG A 393 0.92 -7.72 -6.87
CA ARG A 393 1.32 -6.92 -5.71
C ARG A 393 0.97 -7.67 -4.44
N ASN A 394 1.89 -7.68 -3.50
CA ASN A 394 1.73 -8.30 -2.21
C ASN A 394 0.80 -7.45 -1.34
N PRO A 395 0.07 -8.08 -0.41
CA PRO A 395 -0.64 -7.37 0.64
C PRO A 395 0.29 -6.49 1.47
N TYR A 396 -0.29 -5.47 2.09
CA TYR A 396 0.39 -4.59 3.02
C TYR A 396 -0.49 -4.27 4.23
N TYR A 397 0.16 -3.88 5.32
CA TYR A 397 -0.53 -3.39 6.51
C TYR A 397 -0.69 -1.88 6.39
N LEU A 398 -1.92 -1.41 6.34
CA LEU A 398 -2.27 -0.01 6.37
C LEU A 398 -2.35 0.47 7.82
N ASP A 399 -1.56 1.49 8.12
CA ASP A 399 -1.63 2.25 9.36
C ASP A 399 -1.66 3.71 8.97
N ALA A 400 -2.86 4.21 8.64
CA ALA A 400 -3.05 5.55 8.14
C ALA A 400 -3.38 6.51 9.30
N PHE A 401 -3.04 7.78 9.12
CA PHE A 401 -3.57 8.86 9.95
C PHE A 401 -4.86 9.38 9.31
N THR A 402 -5.86 9.68 10.12
CA THR A 402 -7.07 10.41 9.74
C THR A 402 -7.22 11.63 10.64
N SER A 403 -7.66 12.74 10.07
CA SER A 403 -8.09 13.88 10.90
C SER A 403 -9.43 13.58 11.58
N VAL A 404 -9.70 14.30 12.67
CA VAL A 404 -11.00 14.24 13.32
C VAL A 404 -12.02 14.93 12.40
N PRO A 405 -13.14 14.26 12.03
CA PRO A 405 -14.18 14.88 11.23
C PRO A 405 -14.76 16.14 11.90
N PRO A 406 -15.11 17.18 11.12
CA PRO A 406 -15.69 18.41 11.69
C PRO A 406 -17.10 18.20 12.27
N ASP A 407 -17.84 17.22 11.75
CA ASP A 407 -19.17 16.83 12.20
C ASP A 407 -19.47 15.35 11.89
N ASN A 408 -20.71 14.90 12.15
CA ASN A 408 -21.12 13.51 11.97
C ASN A 408 -21.59 13.16 10.55
N THR A 409 -21.58 14.11 9.63
CA THR A 409 -22.00 13.95 8.22
C THR A 409 -20.85 14.08 7.24
N THR A 410 -19.77 14.73 7.65
CA THR A 410 -18.54 14.95 6.88
C THR A 410 -17.48 13.92 7.27
N GLY A 411 -16.69 13.43 6.32
CA GLY A 411 -15.54 12.56 6.62
C GLY A 411 -14.35 13.33 7.21
N PRO A 412 -13.27 12.63 7.60
CA PRO A 412 -11.96 13.26 7.80
C PRO A 412 -11.58 14.15 6.61
N ASP A 413 -10.95 15.29 6.86
CA ASP A 413 -10.45 16.15 5.78
C ASP A 413 -9.28 15.52 5.01
N ARG A 414 -8.59 14.54 5.61
CA ARG A 414 -7.46 13.84 5.03
C ARG A 414 -7.27 12.42 5.58
N VAL A 415 -6.76 11.55 4.72
CA VAL A 415 -6.22 10.23 5.08
C VAL A 415 -4.80 10.12 4.55
N ILE A 416 -3.82 9.99 5.45
CA ILE A 416 -2.39 10.00 5.10
C ILE A 416 -1.77 8.66 5.47
N SER A 417 -1.08 8.04 4.53
CA SER A 417 -0.39 6.77 4.79
C SER A 417 0.95 6.68 4.07
N GLY A 418 1.85 5.89 4.65
CA GLY A 418 3.01 5.37 3.95
C GLY A 418 3.15 3.89 4.24
N TYR A 419 3.34 3.08 3.21
CA TYR A 419 3.41 1.63 3.33
C TYR A 419 4.36 1.03 2.31
N PHE A 420 4.70 -0.24 2.51
CA PHE A 420 5.57 -1.00 1.63
C PHE A 420 4.81 -2.17 1.02
N THR A 421 5.01 -2.39 -0.28
CA THR A 421 4.53 -3.58 -0.98
C THR A 421 5.59 -4.06 -1.96
N ALA A 422 5.58 -5.35 -2.25
CA ALA A 422 6.45 -5.98 -3.26
C ALA A 422 5.57 -6.64 -4.32
N GLY A 423 6.16 -7.08 -5.43
CA GLY A 423 5.39 -7.79 -6.46
C GLY A 423 6.21 -8.11 -7.69
N LYS A 424 5.53 -8.54 -8.75
CA LYS A 424 6.14 -8.98 -10.00
C LYS A 424 5.42 -8.40 -11.22
N ALA A 425 6.19 -8.12 -12.26
CA ALA A 425 5.67 -8.08 -13.62
C ALA A 425 5.88 -9.46 -14.25
N ILE A 426 4.84 -10.00 -14.89
CA ILE A 426 4.81 -11.37 -15.41
C ILE A 426 4.33 -11.31 -16.86
N GLU A 427 5.03 -11.99 -17.75
CA GLU A 427 4.59 -12.15 -19.14
C GLU A 427 3.39 -13.09 -19.17
N LEU A 428 2.36 -12.72 -19.93
CA LEU A 428 1.14 -13.51 -20.06
C LEU A 428 0.92 -13.95 -21.50
N GLU A 429 0.36 -15.14 -21.68
CA GLU A 429 -0.12 -15.63 -22.97
C GLU A 429 -1.63 -15.92 -22.95
N PRO A 430 -2.35 -15.61 -24.05
CA PRO A 430 -3.77 -15.96 -24.17
C PRO A 430 -3.93 -17.45 -24.50
N VAL A 431 -4.65 -18.17 -23.63
CA VAL A 431 -5.04 -19.57 -23.79
C VAL A 431 -6.57 -19.67 -23.80
N GLY A 432 -7.15 -19.51 -24.98
CA GLY A 432 -8.60 -19.37 -25.14
C GLY A 432 -9.07 -18.00 -24.61
N GLU A 433 -9.97 -18.00 -23.63
CA GLU A 433 -10.46 -16.79 -22.95
C GLU A 433 -9.62 -16.42 -21.71
N ARG A 434 -8.67 -17.29 -21.31
CA ARG A 434 -7.86 -17.15 -20.10
C ARG A 434 -6.47 -16.62 -20.43
N LEU A 435 -5.81 -16.01 -19.46
CA LEU A 435 -4.40 -15.63 -19.54
C LEU A 435 -3.60 -16.55 -18.63
N GLU A 436 -2.56 -17.17 -19.17
CA GLU A 436 -1.65 -18.03 -18.40
C GLU A 436 -0.31 -17.33 -18.21
N ARG A 437 0.31 -17.56 -17.06
CA ARG A 437 1.61 -16.99 -16.68
C ARG A 437 2.75 -17.66 -17.45
N LEU A 438 3.66 -16.86 -17.98
CA LEU A 438 4.91 -17.28 -18.60
C LEU A 438 6.09 -16.95 -17.69
N SER A 439 6.96 -16.03 -18.13
CA SER A 439 8.20 -15.67 -17.45
C SER A 439 7.97 -14.51 -16.48
N THR A 440 8.73 -14.46 -15.39
CA THR A 440 8.83 -13.24 -14.58
C THR A 440 9.65 -12.23 -15.38
N LEU A 441 9.05 -11.08 -15.66
CA LEU A 441 9.69 -9.97 -16.36
C LEU A 441 10.42 -9.06 -15.39
N GLU A 442 9.85 -8.82 -14.20
CA GLU A 442 10.47 -7.99 -13.17
C GLU A 442 10.08 -8.46 -11.77
N ASP A 443 10.98 -8.29 -10.81
CA ASP A 443 10.68 -8.22 -9.38
C ASP A 443 10.74 -6.74 -8.95
N HIS A 444 9.71 -6.24 -8.28
CA HIS A 444 9.68 -4.83 -7.84
C HIS A 444 9.36 -4.69 -6.35
N TYR A 445 10.09 -3.80 -5.68
CA TYR A 445 9.91 -3.47 -4.27
C TYR A 445 9.56 -1.99 -4.16
N LEU A 446 8.39 -1.68 -3.60
CA LEU A 446 7.75 -0.38 -3.70
C LEU A 446 7.52 0.20 -2.31
N SER A 447 8.08 1.40 -2.08
CA SER A 447 7.68 2.27 -0.97
C SER A 447 6.66 3.27 -1.48
N VAL A 448 5.51 3.36 -0.81
CA VAL A 448 4.40 4.25 -1.18
C VAL A 448 4.21 5.36 -0.15
N LEU A 449 3.92 6.55 -0.64
CA LEU A 449 3.30 7.65 0.10
C LEU A 449 1.96 7.99 -0.56
N GLU A 450 0.87 7.96 0.21
CA GLU A 450 -0.48 8.24 -0.26
C GLU A 450 -1.11 9.32 0.62
N ILE A 451 -1.49 10.45 0.01
CA ILE A 451 -2.13 11.59 0.66
C ILE A 451 -3.48 11.80 0.01
N ASN A 452 -4.53 11.47 0.75
CA ASN A 452 -5.91 11.59 0.28
C ASN A 452 -6.55 12.81 0.93
N LEU A 453 -7.05 13.75 0.11
CA LEU A 453 -7.64 15.01 0.56
C LEU A 453 -9.12 15.04 0.22
N LEU A 454 -9.97 15.35 1.20
CA LEU A 454 -11.43 15.24 1.10
C LEU A 454 -11.97 16.11 -0.04
N ARG A 455 -12.84 15.53 -0.87
CA ARG A 455 -13.57 16.25 -1.91
C ARG A 455 -14.71 17.04 -1.29
N GLU A 456 -14.82 18.31 -1.66
CA GLU A 456 -15.96 19.16 -1.35
C GLU A 456 -16.64 19.59 -2.66
N ASP A 457 -17.93 19.30 -2.81
CA ASP A 457 -18.69 19.71 -3.99
C ASP A 457 -18.85 21.24 -4.00
N GLY A 458 -18.34 21.88 -5.06
CA GLY A 458 -18.34 23.34 -5.17
C GLY A 458 -17.20 24.01 -4.40
N PHE A 459 -16.08 23.31 -4.21
CA PHE A 459 -14.85 23.85 -3.62
C PHE A 459 -14.48 25.20 -4.26
N ASN A 460 -14.22 26.21 -3.43
CA ASN A 460 -13.75 27.52 -3.88
C ASN A 460 -12.27 27.73 -3.50
N ALA A 461 -11.42 27.81 -4.52
CA ALA A 461 -9.98 28.01 -4.37
C ALA A 461 -9.58 29.38 -3.79
N ASP A 462 -10.49 30.36 -3.71
CA ASP A 462 -10.28 31.62 -2.96
C ASP A 462 -9.89 31.36 -1.50
N ILE A 463 -10.21 30.19 -0.94
CA ILE A 463 -9.81 29.79 0.41
C ILE A 463 -8.29 29.81 0.60
N LEU A 464 -7.52 29.67 -0.49
CA LEU A 464 -6.06 29.63 -0.50
C LEU A 464 -5.43 31.03 -0.52
N ASP A 465 -6.22 32.09 -0.76
CA ASP A 465 -5.73 33.46 -0.92
C ASP A 465 -5.07 34.01 0.34
N ASN A 466 -3.98 34.76 0.15
CA ASN A 466 -3.25 35.46 1.20
C ASN A 466 -2.80 34.56 2.37
N ARG A 467 -2.43 33.31 2.06
CA ARG A 467 -1.93 32.33 3.03
C ARG A 467 -0.46 32.00 2.81
N ASP A 468 0.23 31.79 3.94
CA ASP A 468 1.60 31.33 4.00
C ASP A 468 1.63 29.82 4.28
N TYR A 469 2.45 29.09 3.55
CA TYR A 469 2.64 27.65 3.69
C TYR A 469 4.11 27.33 3.97
N ASN A 470 4.34 26.25 4.69
CA ASN A 470 5.60 25.52 4.63
C ASN A 470 5.49 24.43 3.57
N VAL A 471 6.59 24.13 2.88
CA VAL A 471 6.61 23.15 1.80
C VAL A 471 7.76 22.19 1.98
N VAL A 472 7.49 20.92 1.73
CA VAL A 472 8.50 19.88 1.51
C VAL A 472 8.19 19.13 0.22
N TYR A 473 9.22 18.68 -0.49
CA TYR A 473 9.03 17.79 -1.62
C TYR A 473 10.20 16.83 -1.78
N LEU A 474 9.94 15.77 -2.53
CA LEU A 474 10.93 14.84 -3.07
C LEU A 474 10.59 14.60 -4.53
N SER A 475 11.55 14.78 -5.42
CA SER A 475 11.44 14.43 -6.83
C SER A 475 12.66 13.63 -7.28
N SER A 476 12.51 12.80 -8.30
CA SER A 476 13.65 12.24 -8.99
C SER A 476 13.50 12.37 -10.49
N ARG A 477 14.62 12.57 -11.15
CA ARG A 477 14.72 12.68 -12.59
C ARG A 477 15.62 11.57 -13.11
N PHE A 478 15.12 10.84 -14.09
CA PHE A 478 15.90 9.88 -14.83
C PHE A 478 16.29 10.44 -16.21
N SER A 479 17.42 9.98 -16.74
CA SER A 479 17.95 10.41 -18.04
C SER A 479 18.96 9.38 -18.56
N GLU A 480 19.28 9.45 -19.85
CA GLU A 480 20.38 8.71 -20.47
C GLU A 480 21.63 9.59 -20.73
N ASP A 481 21.60 10.85 -20.25
CA ASP A 481 22.67 11.82 -20.43
C ASP A 481 23.79 11.70 -19.37
N ALA A 482 24.62 12.73 -19.23
CA ALA A 482 25.74 12.77 -18.28
C ALA A 482 25.33 12.62 -16.81
N THR A 483 24.05 12.85 -16.47
CA THR A 483 23.49 12.67 -15.13
C THR A 483 22.25 11.79 -15.20
N PRO A 484 22.43 10.46 -15.26
CA PRO A 484 21.31 9.53 -15.45
C PRO A 484 20.31 9.52 -14.31
N LEU A 485 20.76 9.84 -13.09
CA LEU A 485 19.91 9.86 -11.91
C LEU A 485 20.19 11.12 -11.09
N ALA A 486 19.16 11.91 -10.84
CA ALA A 486 19.17 12.98 -9.85
C ALA A 486 17.95 12.86 -8.94
N VAL A 487 18.17 12.89 -7.64
CA VAL A 487 17.10 12.89 -6.62
C VAL A 487 17.21 14.21 -5.87
N GLU A 488 16.12 14.96 -5.85
CA GLU A 488 16.07 16.28 -5.27
C GLU A 488 15.05 16.33 -4.13
N SER A 489 15.40 16.97 -3.02
CA SER A 489 14.44 17.30 -1.96
C SER A 489 14.57 18.76 -1.59
N GLY A 490 13.43 19.41 -1.36
CA GLY A 490 13.40 20.79 -0.92
C GLY A 490 12.57 21.00 0.32
N PHE A 491 12.89 22.08 1.02
CA PHE A 491 12.15 22.57 2.17
C PHE A 491 12.17 24.09 2.17
N GLY A 492 11.01 24.71 2.43
CA GLY A 492 10.91 26.16 2.53
C GLY A 492 9.49 26.64 2.69
N THR A 493 9.18 27.79 2.09
CA THR A 493 7.90 28.47 2.25
C THR A 493 7.29 28.87 0.92
N TRP A 494 5.96 28.84 0.86
CA TRP A 494 5.15 29.48 -0.18
C TRP A 494 4.29 30.58 0.43
N GLN A 495 4.01 31.60 -0.37
CA GLN A 495 2.92 32.55 -0.13
C GLN A 495 2.04 32.52 -1.38
N ILE A 496 0.75 32.23 -1.20
CA ILE A 496 -0.22 32.16 -2.29
C ILE A 496 -1.03 33.47 -2.31
N ASP A 497 -1.01 34.15 -3.45
CA ASP A 497 -1.85 35.31 -3.76
C ASP A 497 -2.83 34.89 -4.87
N TRP A 498 -4.06 34.58 -4.49
CA TRP A 498 -5.08 34.03 -5.38
C TRP A 498 -5.92 35.13 -6.01
N GLN A 499 -6.14 35.03 -7.32
CA GLN A 499 -6.87 36.00 -8.12
C GLN A 499 -7.86 35.29 -9.03
N THR A 500 -9.16 35.46 -8.79
CA THR A 500 -10.31 34.96 -9.59
C THR A 500 -10.23 33.46 -9.98
N ASP A 501 -9.30 33.06 -10.87
CA ASP A 501 -9.17 31.72 -11.43
C ASP A 501 -7.76 31.10 -11.25
N SER A 502 -6.76 31.86 -10.77
CA SER A 502 -5.40 31.38 -10.53
C SER A 502 -4.69 32.14 -9.42
N GLY A 503 -3.70 31.52 -8.78
CA GLY A 503 -2.88 32.12 -7.74
C GLY A 503 -1.40 32.14 -8.08
N ASN A 504 -0.72 33.25 -7.78
CA ASN A 504 0.72 33.35 -7.86
C ASN A 504 1.35 32.82 -6.57
N VAL A 505 2.29 31.89 -6.72
CA VAL A 505 3.05 31.27 -5.63
C VAL A 505 4.41 31.93 -5.54
N VAL A 506 4.61 32.79 -4.54
CA VAL A 506 5.94 33.29 -4.19
C VAL A 506 6.60 32.26 -3.30
N GLN A 507 7.79 31.78 -3.68
CA GLN A 507 8.47 30.71 -2.95
C GLN A 507 9.90 31.07 -2.55
N ALA A 508 10.35 30.46 -1.46
CA ALA A 508 11.73 30.46 -1.02
C ALA A 508 12.05 29.10 -0.41
N GLN A 509 12.79 28.26 -1.15
CA GLN A 509 13.11 26.91 -0.73
C GLN A 509 14.62 26.65 -0.77
N ALA A 510 15.12 25.95 0.25
CA ALA A 510 16.44 25.36 0.25
C ALA A 510 16.36 23.96 -0.36
N VAL A 511 17.23 23.68 -1.34
CA VAL A 511 17.20 22.48 -2.15
C VAL A 511 18.45 21.65 -1.90
N THR A 512 18.28 20.34 -1.89
CA THR A 512 19.38 19.38 -1.90
C THR A 512 19.19 18.42 -3.05
N THR A 513 20.24 18.21 -3.82
CA THR A 513 20.26 17.25 -4.92
C THR A 513 21.34 16.22 -4.66
N VAL A 514 20.99 14.93 -4.69
CA VAL A 514 21.94 13.81 -4.75
C VAL A 514 21.85 13.25 -6.16
N GLN A 515 22.98 13.15 -6.85
CA GLN A 515 23.01 12.73 -8.24
C GLN A 515 24.11 11.71 -8.50
N ARG A 516 23.86 10.84 -9.46
CA ARG A 516 24.83 9.92 -10.04
C ARG A 516 25.12 10.35 -11.47
N ASP A 517 26.40 10.49 -11.80
CA ASP A 517 26.82 10.72 -13.18
C ASP A 517 26.99 9.40 -13.96
N SER A 518 27.17 9.51 -15.28
CA SER A 518 27.35 8.35 -16.16
C SER A 518 28.63 7.54 -15.90
N SER A 519 29.54 8.01 -15.02
CA SER A 519 30.71 7.25 -14.56
C SER A 519 30.43 6.44 -13.30
N GLY A 520 29.23 6.56 -12.72
CA GLY A 520 28.84 5.97 -11.45
C GLY A 520 29.17 6.83 -10.23
N SER A 521 29.85 7.97 -10.40
CA SER A 521 30.22 8.85 -9.30
C SER A 521 28.98 9.50 -8.69
N VAL A 522 28.88 9.44 -7.37
CA VAL A 522 27.79 10.06 -6.60
C VAL A 522 28.25 11.39 -6.03
N THR A 523 27.43 12.42 -6.18
CA THR A 523 27.66 13.75 -5.61
C THR A 523 26.41 14.29 -4.94
N SER A 524 26.59 15.13 -3.93
CA SER A 524 25.51 15.85 -3.25
C SER A 524 25.78 17.35 -3.29
N ASP A 525 24.77 18.13 -3.69
CA ASP A 525 24.74 19.58 -3.56
C ASP A 525 23.68 19.99 -2.55
N ASN A 526 24.10 20.68 -1.50
CA ASN A 526 23.27 21.13 -0.37
C ASN A 526 23.08 22.65 -0.36
N THR A 527 23.48 23.34 -1.43
CA THR A 527 23.49 24.80 -1.53
C THR A 527 22.42 25.36 -2.47
N GLY A 528 21.65 24.48 -3.12
CA GLY A 528 20.60 24.85 -4.05
C GLY A 528 19.50 25.70 -3.40
N THR A 529 18.92 26.59 -4.19
CA THR A 529 17.78 27.43 -3.77
C THR A 529 16.77 27.54 -4.90
N ARG A 530 15.48 27.58 -4.55
CA ARG A 530 14.40 27.89 -5.48
C ARG A 530 13.62 29.11 -5.02
N THR A 531 13.53 30.10 -5.90
CA THR A 531 12.86 31.38 -5.63
C THR A 531 12.00 31.87 -6.78
N GLN A 532 12.02 31.17 -7.92
CA GLN A 532 11.21 31.50 -9.08
C GLN A 532 9.74 31.27 -8.71
N PRO A 533 8.83 32.22 -8.97
CA PRO A 533 7.43 32.02 -8.66
C PRO A 533 6.84 30.89 -9.51
N TRP A 534 5.78 30.27 -8.99
CA TRP A 534 4.94 29.29 -9.69
C TRP A 534 3.50 29.80 -9.77
N THR A 535 2.67 29.11 -10.52
CA THR A 535 1.26 29.43 -10.70
C THR A 535 0.42 28.24 -10.25
N LEU A 536 -0.63 28.50 -9.47
CA LEU A 536 -1.68 27.54 -9.12
C LEU A 536 -2.96 27.91 -9.85
N SER A 537 -3.76 26.95 -10.26
CA SER A 537 -5.13 27.20 -10.75
C SER A 537 -6.07 26.06 -10.39
N SER A 538 -7.37 26.35 -10.38
CA SER A 538 -8.40 25.33 -10.19
C SER A 538 -8.39 24.35 -11.35
N ARG A 539 -8.61 23.06 -11.07
CA ARG A 539 -8.73 22.01 -12.09
C ARG A 539 -10.08 21.33 -11.99
N THR A 540 -11.01 21.71 -12.86
CA THR A 540 -12.39 21.21 -12.86
C THR A 540 -12.43 19.71 -13.18
N ALA A 541 -13.11 18.91 -12.37
CA ALA A 541 -13.36 17.50 -12.67
C ALA A 541 -14.58 17.34 -13.58
N ARG A 542 -14.53 16.38 -14.50
CA ARG A 542 -15.65 15.98 -15.35
C ARG A 542 -16.26 14.70 -14.77
N LEU A 543 -17.39 14.84 -14.10
CA LEU A 543 -18.12 13.73 -13.50
C LEU A 543 -19.36 13.38 -14.34
N SER A 544 -19.92 12.19 -14.12
CA SER A 544 -21.19 11.73 -14.71
C SER A 544 -22.33 12.75 -14.61
N ASN A 545 -22.36 13.53 -13.52
CA ASN A 545 -23.38 14.53 -13.21
C ASN A 545 -23.00 15.98 -13.62
N GLY A 546 -21.94 16.12 -14.42
CA GLY A 546 -21.42 17.36 -14.97
C GLY A 546 -20.08 17.79 -14.38
N ASN A 547 -19.59 18.93 -14.83
CA ASN A 547 -18.34 19.51 -14.35
C ASN A 547 -18.50 19.98 -12.90
N ARG A 548 -17.50 19.71 -12.05
CA ARG A 548 -17.47 20.10 -10.64
C ARG A 548 -16.06 20.46 -10.19
N ASP A 549 -15.97 21.52 -9.41
CA ASP A 549 -14.79 21.85 -8.62
C ASP A 549 -14.86 21.06 -7.32
N ILE A 550 -13.94 20.12 -7.18
CA ILE A 550 -13.89 19.15 -6.06
C ILE A 550 -12.57 19.24 -5.29
N GLY A 551 -11.89 20.38 -5.34
CA GLY A 551 -10.62 20.63 -4.64
C GLY A 551 -9.36 20.24 -5.41
N ARG A 552 -9.44 19.96 -6.71
CA ARG A 552 -8.28 19.62 -7.56
C ARG A 552 -7.60 20.89 -8.10
N LEU A 553 -6.28 20.84 -8.24
CA LEU A 553 -5.45 21.99 -8.58
C LEU A 553 -4.39 21.62 -9.63
N ASN A 554 -4.09 22.57 -10.52
CA ASN A 554 -2.90 22.56 -11.39
C ASN A 554 -1.76 23.32 -10.71
N LEU A 555 -0.53 22.82 -10.87
CA LEU A 555 0.70 23.52 -10.50
C LEU A 555 1.56 23.72 -11.76
N ASP A 556 1.79 24.97 -12.13
CA ASP A 556 2.48 25.38 -13.35
C ASP A 556 3.67 26.30 -13.03
N ILE A 557 4.61 26.44 -13.97
CA ILE A 557 5.75 27.35 -13.79
C ILE A 557 5.31 28.80 -13.94
N SER A 558 4.42 29.08 -14.89
CA SER A 558 4.03 30.46 -15.18
C SER A 558 2.61 30.63 -15.72
N THR A 559 2.18 29.78 -16.65
CA THR A 559 0.89 29.90 -17.32
C THR A 559 -0.05 28.86 -16.78
N PRO A 560 -1.25 29.23 -16.28
CA PRO A 560 -2.24 28.25 -15.84
C PRO A 560 -2.60 27.30 -16.98
N SER A 561 -2.44 26.01 -16.75
CA SER A 561 -2.91 24.97 -17.68
C SER A 561 -4.43 24.79 -17.59
N GLY A 562 -5.05 24.34 -18.68
CA GLY A 562 -6.48 24.01 -18.70
C GLY A 562 -6.83 22.75 -17.90
N ASP A 563 -8.14 22.53 -17.65
CA ASP A 563 -8.66 21.43 -16.82
C ASP A 563 -8.30 20.02 -17.28
N LEU A 564 -7.93 19.85 -18.56
CA LEU A 564 -7.54 18.57 -19.17
C LEU A 564 -6.12 18.60 -19.74
N GLU A 565 -5.43 19.73 -19.64
CA GLU A 565 -4.05 19.85 -20.10
C GLU A 565 -3.13 19.36 -18.99
N GLN A 566 -1.98 18.79 -19.38
CA GLN A 566 -0.93 18.44 -18.41
C GLN A 566 -0.26 19.73 -17.95
N PRO A 567 -0.27 20.04 -16.64
CA PRO A 567 0.42 21.21 -16.12
C PRO A 567 1.94 21.06 -16.17
N ASP A 568 2.66 22.19 -16.13
CA ASP A 568 4.12 22.19 -16.27
C ASP A 568 4.82 21.39 -15.16
N LEU A 569 4.26 21.36 -13.94
CA LEU A 569 4.90 20.74 -12.77
C LEU A 569 4.12 19.58 -12.19
N GLY A 570 2.79 19.64 -12.17
CA GLY A 570 2.01 18.58 -11.57
C GLY A 570 0.56 18.88 -11.26
N VAL A 571 -0.19 17.82 -10.96
CA VAL A 571 -1.59 17.89 -10.53
C VAL A 571 -1.69 17.54 -9.05
N GLY A 572 -2.56 18.25 -8.34
CA GLY A 572 -2.75 18.05 -6.91
C GLY A 572 -4.15 18.34 -6.42
N ALA A 573 -4.27 18.46 -5.11
CA ALA A 573 -5.50 18.83 -4.45
C ALA A 573 -5.24 19.59 -3.15
N SER A 574 -6.31 20.16 -2.58
CA SER A 574 -6.32 20.79 -1.27
C SER A 574 -7.36 20.15 -0.35
N THR A 575 -7.15 20.24 0.97
CA THR A 575 -8.23 20.04 1.93
C THR A 575 -9.29 21.12 1.79
N PRO A 576 -10.56 20.85 2.15
CA PRO A 576 -11.65 21.83 2.04
C PRO A 576 -11.34 23.19 2.69
N ASP A 577 -10.61 23.20 3.80
CA ASP A 577 -10.26 24.41 4.54
C ASP A 577 -8.99 25.13 4.04
N GLY A 578 -8.30 24.56 3.05
CA GLY A 578 -7.04 25.07 2.52
C GLY A 578 -5.81 24.81 3.39
N SER A 579 -5.93 24.09 4.51
CA SER A 579 -4.81 23.94 5.46
C SER A 579 -3.70 23.01 4.98
N LEU A 580 -3.97 22.13 4.02
CA LEU A 580 -3.00 21.26 3.38
C LEU A 580 -3.25 21.13 1.88
N LEU A 581 -2.16 21.11 1.12
CA LEU A 581 -2.13 20.81 -0.30
C LEU A 581 -1.09 19.73 -0.57
N ALA A 582 -1.33 18.92 -1.59
CA ALA A 582 -0.37 17.96 -2.08
C ALA A 582 -0.44 17.85 -3.60
N PHE A 583 0.70 17.59 -4.26
CA PHE A 583 0.83 17.51 -5.71
C PHE A 583 1.68 16.32 -6.13
N ASN A 584 1.18 15.60 -7.14
CA ASN A 584 1.96 14.68 -7.94
C ASN A 584 2.80 15.50 -8.91
N LEU A 585 4.11 15.49 -8.71
CA LEU A 585 5.05 16.15 -9.60
C LEU A 585 5.31 15.24 -10.80
N ASP A 586 5.26 15.80 -12.00
CA ASP A 586 5.44 15.12 -13.27
C ASP A 586 5.95 16.15 -14.29
N ASP A 587 7.27 16.36 -14.28
CA ASP A 587 7.96 17.30 -15.17
C ASP A 587 9.31 16.75 -15.59
N SER A 588 9.59 16.83 -16.90
CA SER A 588 10.87 16.45 -17.49
C SER A 588 12.08 17.21 -16.90
N GLY A 589 11.89 18.46 -16.45
CA GLY A 589 12.96 19.28 -15.87
C GLY A 589 13.20 19.02 -14.38
N PHE A 590 12.12 19.03 -13.60
CA PHE A 590 12.07 18.97 -12.15
C PHE A 590 12.05 17.53 -11.60
N GLY A 591 11.57 16.59 -12.42
CA GLY A 591 11.43 15.18 -12.10
C GLY A 591 10.07 14.82 -11.50
N ASP A 592 9.88 13.51 -11.36
CA ASP A 592 8.67 12.89 -10.86
C ASP A 592 8.71 12.75 -9.34
N GLY A 593 7.59 13.04 -8.66
CA GLY A 593 7.65 13.12 -7.21
C GLY A 593 6.36 13.53 -6.49
N LEU A 594 6.57 13.97 -5.25
CA LEU A 594 5.52 14.43 -4.34
C LEU A 594 5.92 15.75 -3.72
N LEU A 595 5.01 16.71 -3.75
CA LEU A 595 5.11 17.97 -3.01
C LEU A 595 3.97 18.06 -2.01
N ILE A 596 4.28 18.57 -0.81
CA ILE A 596 3.32 18.78 0.27
C ILE A 596 3.50 20.19 0.80
N ALA A 597 2.40 20.95 0.87
CA ALA A 597 2.35 22.29 1.42
C ALA A 597 1.33 22.35 2.57
N GLY A 598 1.76 22.75 3.76
CA GLY A 598 0.89 22.92 4.93
C GLY A 598 0.89 24.35 5.44
N GLU A 599 -0.28 24.86 5.80
CA GLU A 599 -0.44 26.24 6.28
C GLU A 599 0.48 26.50 7.49
N GLN A 600 1.16 27.65 7.47
CA GLN A 600 2.03 28.05 8.57
C GLN A 600 1.23 28.25 9.86
N THR A 601 1.83 27.88 10.99
CA THR A 601 1.19 28.03 12.29
C THR A 601 2.01 28.90 13.23
N SER A 602 1.31 29.67 14.06
CA SER A 602 1.88 30.39 15.20
C SER A 602 1.87 29.57 16.49
N ASN A 603 1.28 28.38 16.47
CA ASN A 603 1.27 27.47 17.62
C ASN A 603 2.70 27.03 17.94
N SER A 604 3.05 26.97 19.22
CA SER A 604 4.35 26.46 19.65
C SER A 604 4.55 25.00 19.24
N ALA A 605 5.76 24.63 18.83
CA ALA A 605 6.03 23.26 18.46
C ALA A 605 5.82 22.27 19.64
N PRO A 606 5.53 20.99 19.35
CA PRO A 606 5.33 19.99 20.39
C PRO A 606 6.55 19.87 21.30
N THR A 607 6.33 19.88 22.62
CA THR A 607 7.42 19.69 23.60
C THR A 607 7.52 18.26 24.13
N SER A 608 6.55 17.43 23.79
CA SER A 608 6.49 16.00 24.10
C SER A 608 5.52 15.30 23.14
N GLY A 609 5.71 14.01 22.92
CA GLY A 609 4.76 13.17 22.18
C GLY A 609 5.44 12.01 21.48
N GLN A 610 4.63 11.05 21.03
CA GLN A 610 5.07 9.93 20.21
C GLN A 610 4.44 10.07 18.83
N PHE A 611 5.25 9.89 17.79
CA PHE A 611 4.85 10.06 16.40
C PHE A 611 5.30 8.86 15.59
N ARG A 612 4.34 8.20 14.93
CA ARG A 612 4.57 7.15 13.95
C ARG A 612 5.16 7.76 12.69
N LEU A 613 6.37 7.35 12.34
CA LEU A 613 7.14 7.83 11.21
C LEU A 613 7.08 6.80 10.06
N GLN A 614 6.57 7.26 8.92
CA GLN A 614 6.45 6.49 7.67
C GLN A 614 7.12 7.25 6.54
N GLY A 615 7.65 6.55 5.54
CA GLY A 615 8.14 7.20 4.33
C GLY A 615 9.34 6.50 3.72
N VAL A 616 10.10 7.23 2.92
CA VAL A 616 11.09 6.65 2.01
C VAL A 616 12.40 7.42 2.03
N ALA A 617 13.52 6.70 1.89
CA ALA A 617 14.82 7.27 1.54
C ALA A 617 15.48 6.45 0.42
N LEU A 618 16.06 7.16 -0.54
CA LEU A 618 16.87 6.62 -1.62
C LEU A 618 18.35 6.83 -1.25
N GLY A 619 19.10 5.74 -1.17
CA GLY A 619 20.54 5.73 -0.95
C GLY A 619 21.30 5.48 -2.24
N LEU A 620 22.27 6.34 -2.54
CA LEU A 620 23.15 6.21 -3.71
C LEU A 620 24.60 6.11 -3.22
N ALA A 621 25.26 5.01 -3.56
CA ALA A 621 26.70 4.81 -3.38
C ALA A 621 27.33 4.42 -4.73
N PRO A 622 28.64 4.59 -4.96
CA PRO A 622 29.27 4.31 -6.25
C PRO A 622 28.86 2.97 -6.89
N ASP A 623 28.86 1.88 -6.11
CA ASP A 623 28.54 0.53 -6.61
C ASP A 623 27.20 -0.04 -6.09
N ALA A 624 26.36 0.79 -5.45
CA ALA A 624 25.10 0.32 -4.88
C ALA A 624 23.98 1.36 -4.91
N ASN A 625 22.74 0.87 -4.90
CA ASN A 625 21.54 1.66 -4.70
C ASN A 625 20.70 1.03 -3.59
N ARG A 626 20.08 1.83 -2.72
CA ARG A 626 19.32 1.33 -1.58
C ARG A 626 17.97 2.02 -1.47
N LEU A 627 16.90 1.22 -1.50
CA LEU A 627 15.58 1.68 -1.11
C LEU A 627 15.39 1.37 0.38
N ARG A 628 15.08 2.39 1.18
CA ARG A 628 14.73 2.28 2.59
C ARG A 628 13.32 2.80 2.78
N HIS A 629 12.41 1.94 3.22
CA HIS A 629 11.10 2.34 3.70
C HIS A 629 11.10 2.38 5.22
N PHE A 630 10.66 3.49 5.81
CA PHE A 630 10.39 3.57 7.25
C PHE A 630 9.01 3.01 7.51
N ASP A 631 8.96 1.85 8.17
CA ASP A 631 7.71 1.14 8.43
C ASP A 631 7.27 1.37 9.87
N ASN A 632 6.37 2.34 10.05
CA ASN A 632 5.79 2.64 11.36
C ASN A 632 6.85 2.85 12.46
N ALA A 633 7.98 3.44 12.11
CA ALA A 633 9.06 3.79 13.03
C ALA A 633 8.56 4.80 14.09
N LEU A 634 9.30 5.00 15.18
CA LEU A 634 8.87 5.88 16.26
C LEU A 634 9.78 7.10 16.37
N LEU A 635 9.22 8.30 16.16
CA LEU A 635 9.83 9.57 16.55
C LEU A 635 9.20 10.04 17.86
N ARG A 636 9.98 10.07 18.94
CA ARG A 636 9.53 10.53 20.26
C ARG A 636 10.13 11.89 20.57
N ILE A 637 9.30 12.88 20.86
CA ILE A 637 9.74 14.16 21.40
C ILE A 637 9.87 14.01 22.91
N ASP A 638 11.11 14.12 23.40
CA ASP A 638 11.45 13.92 24.82
C ASP A 638 11.38 15.23 25.61
N SER A 639 11.69 16.33 24.95
CA SER A 639 11.60 17.70 25.49
C SER A 639 11.60 18.72 24.36
N GLY A 640 11.48 20.01 24.67
CA GLY A 640 11.58 21.08 23.68
C GLY A 640 12.93 21.19 22.93
N THR A 641 13.93 20.38 23.27
CA THR A 641 15.25 20.35 22.60
C THR A 641 15.79 18.96 22.26
N GLN A 642 15.08 17.90 22.64
CA GLN A 642 15.54 16.52 22.46
C GLN A 642 14.43 15.64 21.92
N ALA A 643 14.80 14.73 21.03
CA ALA A 643 13.94 13.68 20.51
C ALA A 643 14.73 12.36 20.38
N THR A 644 14.01 11.26 20.20
CA THR A 644 14.57 9.94 19.96
C THR A 644 13.90 9.33 18.73
N LEU A 645 14.69 8.78 17.81
CA LEU A 645 14.20 7.99 16.67
C LEU A 645 14.52 6.51 16.89
N SER A 646 13.47 5.69 16.98
CA SER A 646 13.54 4.23 16.98
C SER A 646 13.15 3.73 15.59
N SER A 647 14.15 3.45 14.75
CA SER A 647 13.93 3.10 13.35
C SER A 647 13.57 1.63 13.16
N VAL A 648 12.46 1.39 12.49
CA VAL A 648 12.08 0.11 11.89
C VAL A 648 11.96 0.33 10.39
N THR A 649 12.74 -0.41 9.60
CA THR A 649 12.78 -0.19 8.14
C THR A 649 12.71 -1.48 7.34
N LEU A 650 12.19 -1.39 6.12
CA LEU A 650 12.31 -2.41 5.09
C LEU A 650 13.32 -1.93 4.05
N ASN A 651 14.41 -2.68 3.88
CA ASN A 651 15.52 -2.30 3.02
C ASN A 651 15.70 -3.28 1.86
N SER A 652 15.78 -2.74 0.64
CA SER A 652 16.25 -3.45 -0.56
C SER A 652 17.51 -2.78 -1.08
N THR A 653 18.47 -3.56 -1.56
CA THR A 653 19.75 -3.04 -2.07
C THR A 653 20.06 -3.67 -3.42
N HIS A 654 20.34 -2.83 -4.40
CA HIS A 654 20.90 -3.22 -5.68
C HIS A 654 22.43 -3.13 -5.59
N ASP A 655 23.09 -4.26 -5.78
CA ASP A 655 24.54 -4.36 -6.00
C ASP A 655 24.80 -4.29 -7.51
N VAL A 656 25.41 -3.20 -7.96
CA VAL A 656 25.64 -2.90 -9.38
C VAL A 656 26.64 -3.87 -10.00
N ALA A 657 27.69 -4.21 -9.25
CA ALA A 657 28.75 -5.07 -9.73
C ALA A 657 28.27 -6.52 -9.94
N ASN A 658 27.41 -7.00 -9.04
CA ASN A 658 26.85 -8.34 -9.11
C ASN A 658 25.54 -8.42 -9.92
N GLN A 659 24.95 -7.28 -10.31
CA GLN A 659 23.64 -7.19 -10.96
C GLN A 659 22.59 -7.99 -10.17
N THR A 660 22.45 -7.68 -8.88
CA THR A 660 21.47 -8.35 -8.02
C THR A 660 20.76 -7.35 -7.15
N VAL A 661 19.45 -7.53 -6.96
CA VAL A 661 18.67 -6.77 -6.00
C VAL A 661 18.23 -7.70 -4.88
N THR A 662 18.55 -7.32 -3.64
CA THR A 662 18.13 -8.10 -2.47
C THR A 662 16.65 -7.95 -2.24
N THR A 663 15.98 -9.05 -1.89
CA THR A 663 14.62 -8.99 -1.35
C THR A 663 14.55 -8.10 -0.10
N PRO A 664 13.38 -7.56 0.24
CA PRO A 664 13.22 -6.64 1.35
C PRO A 664 13.60 -7.30 2.67
N LYS A 665 14.45 -6.63 3.45
CA LYS A 665 14.85 -7.08 4.80
C LYS A 665 14.31 -6.14 5.85
N LEU A 666 13.72 -6.70 6.89
CA LEU A 666 13.36 -5.96 8.10
C LEU A 666 14.64 -5.61 8.88
N VAL A 667 14.81 -4.34 9.19
CA VAL A 667 15.95 -3.82 9.94
C VAL A 667 15.44 -2.97 11.09
N GLU A 668 15.72 -3.42 12.31
CA GLU A 668 15.49 -2.65 13.53
C GLU A 668 16.82 -2.07 13.98
N GLN A 669 16.89 -0.74 14.08
CA GLN A 669 18.10 -0.06 14.52
C GLN A 669 17.97 0.38 15.98
N SER A 670 19.11 0.51 16.66
CA SER A 670 19.15 1.11 17.99
C SER A 670 18.66 2.55 17.96
N ASP A 671 18.00 2.96 19.05
CA ASP A 671 17.53 4.32 19.26
C ASP A 671 18.62 5.37 18.97
N VAL A 672 18.27 6.36 18.16
CA VAL A 672 19.11 7.50 17.82
C VAL A 672 18.61 8.72 18.58
N SER A 673 19.44 9.26 19.46
CA SER A 673 19.16 10.55 20.09
C SER A 673 19.35 11.69 19.09
N LEU A 674 18.35 12.54 19.00
CA LEU A 674 18.26 13.68 18.09
C LEU A 674 18.27 14.99 18.89
N THR A 675 19.01 15.97 18.40
CA THR A 675 18.78 17.37 18.76
C THR A 675 17.52 17.84 18.04
N TYR A 676 16.57 18.39 18.78
CA TYR A 676 15.31 18.90 18.24
C TYR A 676 15.27 20.43 18.35
N ASN A 677 14.89 21.11 17.27
CA ASN A 677 14.68 22.55 17.24
C ASN A 677 13.31 22.87 16.64
N GLY A 678 12.36 23.22 17.50
CA GLY A 678 11.01 23.66 17.13
C GLY A 678 10.79 25.18 17.24
N THR A 679 11.84 25.99 17.31
CA THR A 679 11.73 27.45 17.46
C THR A 679 12.08 28.21 16.17
N LEU A 680 12.04 27.55 15.02
CA LEU A 680 12.41 28.14 13.73
C LEU A 680 11.37 29.14 13.17
N GLY A 681 10.18 29.21 13.78
CA GLY A 681 9.09 30.10 13.38
C GLY A 681 8.22 29.50 12.28
N GLY A 682 6.99 30.01 12.14
CA GLY A 682 6.04 29.60 11.08
C GLY A 682 5.65 28.12 11.07
N GLY A 683 5.91 27.34 12.12
CA GLY A 683 5.69 25.89 12.13
C GLY A 683 6.88 25.05 11.67
N GLN A 684 8.05 25.65 11.42
CA GLN A 684 9.24 24.94 10.96
C GLN A 684 9.97 24.19 12.08
N VAL A 685 10.54 23.03 11.76
CA VAL A 685 11.28 22.16 12.68
C VAL A 685 12.53 21.55 12.05
N ARG A 686 13.49 21.21 12.91
CA ARG A 686 14.69 20.46 12.54
C ARG A 686 15.06 19.43 13.61
N PHE A 687 15.47 18.25 13.14
CA PHE A 687 16.05 17.16 13.93
C PHE A 687 17.44 16.83 13.40
N THR A 688 18.43 16.67 14.26
CA THR A 688 19.80 16.34 13.84
C THR A 688 20.50 15.34 14.76
N SER A 689 21.32 14.46 14.19
CA SER A 689 22.27 13.61 14.91
C SER A 689 23.41 13.18 13.99
N GLY A 690 24.61 13.69 14.23
CA GLY A 690 25.75 13.48 13.33
C GLY A 690 25.41 13.91 11.89
N PRO A 691 25.54 13.02 10.87
CA PRO A 691 25.17 13.33 9.50
C PRO A 691 23.66 13.31 9.23
N LEU A 692 22.86 12.70 10.11
CA LEU A 692 21.41 12.64 9.97
C LEU A 692 20.79 14.01 10.23
N THR A 693 19.98 14.46 9.27
CA THR A 693 19.18 15.68 9.35
C THR A 693 17.77 15.39 8.85
N MET A 694 16.76 15.74 9.64
CA MET A 694 15.36 15.81 9.19
C MET A 694 14.84 17.23 9.36
N GLU A 695 14.31 17.83 8.29
CA GLU A 695 13.87 19.23 8.27
C GLU A 695 12.52 19.36 7.61
N GLY A 696 11.67 20.24 8.12
CA GLY A 696 10.34 20.41 7.58
C GLY A 696 9.45 21.22 8.50
N PHE A 697 8.19 20.82 8.63
CA PHE A 697 7.20 21.55 9.40
C PHE A 697 6.25 20.64 10.18
N TYR A 698 5.53 21.22 11.15
CA TYR A 698 4.39 20.61 11.82
C TYR A 698 3.09 21.37 11.53
N THR A 699 1.97 20.65 11.60
CA THR A 699 0.62 21.21 11.43
C THR A 699 0.17 22.00 12.66
N ALA A 700 -0.81 22.90 12.50
CA ALA A 700 -1.37 23.67 13.60
C ALA A 700 -1.92 22.79 14.75
N SER A 701 -2.48 21.62 14.41
CA SER A 701 -2.96 20.58 15.32
C SER A 701 -1.84 19.85 16.08
N GLN A 702 -0.57 20.05 15.71
CA GLN A 702 0.60 19.42 16.34
C GLN A 702 0.57 17.89 16.27
N ASP A 703 -0.17 17.33 15.31
CA ASP A 703 -0.36 15.90 15.12
C ASP A 703 0.43 15.34 13.93
N GLN A 704 0.97 16.20 13.05
CA GLN A 704 1.68 15.78 11.86
C GLN A 704 2.98 16.56 11.73
N PHE A 705 4.05 15.88 11.32
CA PHE A 705 5.26 16.45 10.78
C PHE A 705 5.47 15.95 9.34
N TYR A 706 5.90 16.86 8.48
CA TYR A 706 6.33 16.56 7.11
C TYR A 706 7.78 16.95 6.98
N LEU A 707 8.67 15.99 6.74
CA LEU A 707 10.11 16.17 6.88
C LEU A 707 10.85 15.62 5.66
N ARG A 708 11.73 16.41 5.06
CA ARG A 708 12.80 15.86 4.23
C ARG A 708 13.79 15.12 5.13
N TYR A 709 14.23 13.95 4.69
CA TYR A 709 15.22 13.12 5.38
C TYR A 709 16.54 13.15 4.61
N ARG A 710 17.67 13.32 5.32
CA ARG A 710 19.00 13.24 4.73
C ARG A 710 20.00 12.62 5.69
N THR A 711 20.89 11.77 5.19
CA THR A 711 22.06 11.31 5.93
C THR A 711 23.14 10.85 4.96
N THR A 712 24.38 10.84 5.43
CA THR A 712 25.51 10.23 4.72
C THR A 712 26.05 9.09 5.58
N ASP A 713 26.20 7.90 5.01
CA ASP A 713 26.75 6.73 5.67
C ASP A 713 27.91 6.17 4.85
N GLY A 714 29.14 6.48 5.25
CA GLY A 714 30.33 6.18 4.45
C GLY A 714 30.34 6.98 3.14
N ASP A 715 30.25 6.25 2.01
CA ASP A 715 30.16 6.77 0.64
C ASP A 715 28.72 6.74 0.08
N GLU A 716 27.74 6.34 0.89
CA GLU A 716 26.32 6.37 0.53
C GLU A 716 25.67 7.70 0.96
N GLU A 717 25.16 8.44 -0.01
CA GLU A 717 24.32 9.61 0.22
C GLU A 717 22.84 9.19 0.21
N GLN A 718 22.10 9.52 1.26
CA GLN A 718 20.68 9.21 1.37
C GLN A 718 19.83 10.49 1.41
N ILE A 719 18.76 10.49 0.63
CA ILE A 719 17.77 11.58 0.55
C ILE A 719 16.36 11.00 0.50
N GLY A 720 15.39 11.65 1.13
CA GLY A 720 14.05 11.09 1.25
C GLY A 720 13.00 12.04 1.81
N LEU A 721 11.79 11.51 1.99
CA LEU A 721 10.62 12.19 2.54
C LEU A 721 9.97 11.28 3.57
N VAL A 722 9.76 11.81 4.77
CA VAL A 722 9.12 11.08 5.87
C VAL A 722 8.00 11.92 6.49
N LEU A 723 6.94 11.23 6.88
CA LEU A 723 5.72 11.74 7.49
C LEU A 723 5.66 11.20 8.91
N ALA A 724 5.59 12.05 9.92
CA ALA A 724 5.44 11.61 11.31
C ALA A 724 4.08 12.04 11.86
N THR A 725 3.24 11.09 12.25
CA THR A 725 1.86 11.33 12.71
C THR A 725 1.68 10.90 14.15
N ARG A 726 1.00 11.70 14.96
CA ARG A 726 0.93 11.53 16.40
C ARG A 726 0.17 10.27 16.76
N LEU A 727 0.74 9.52 17.70
CA LEU A 727 0.08 8.38 18.32
C LEU A 727 -0.84 8.86 19.48
N PRO A 728 -2.01 8.21 19.67
CA PRO A 728 -2.95 8.52 20.75
C PRO A 728 -2.35 8.53 22.16
#